data_AF-E4Y4Y2-F1
#
_entry.id   AF-E4Y4Y2-F1
#
_cell.length_a   1.000
_cell.length_b   1.000
_cell.length_c   1.000
_cell.angle_alpha   90.00
_cell.angle_beta   90.00
_cell.angle_gamma   90.00
#
_symmetry.space_group_name_H-M   'P 1'
#
loop_
_entity.id
_entity.type
_entity.pdbx_description
1 polymer ?
#
loop_
_entity_poly.entity_id
_entity_poly.type
_entity_poly.pdbx_seq_one_letter_code
_entity_poly.pdbx_strand_id
1 'polypeptide(L)'
;MERGLSPLQAIMHAHRRVRNGFTIAAMDDISKENERILHQVFNERSTEPLDVMVERAVNVTESFERQGNCDSSFPSLDGSCNANGDAARSMKAYTRLVSANYCNGRDSPRCAANGGALPSERAISLAMRSNTQRTISNDVSYAFTAWGQFITHDIIQTPDVLGSGDVPCDCTGTAPQCKEITLDNDPIITFPCLFIIRSSSQLGQSGQGTPVREQINQLSGFLDGTTVYGFTSKHRNLLTDSDGMHLRMQSVKGNHFLPSVDMINDNGIKDKFSTSSALNDKGHAELVAGDTRVLENPLLSSLHTLFARLHNNAVDQLRTINPGWNKSRVFAEARLFVIGVMKEINYNEHMPLMVGDPGMAVMNNIGRGKKENKKRANPDGHVPPSQDNPSIRNEFAAAAYRFGHSMVPDDFKSANTDMSEKRSAKLENNFFDPDLLFRDGAGACLRGMASMEAANVGGHYADATNHKLFKPNTLNHGVDLLAINLARGREHGLGTYHELRDWCMNHDDYGIMYNGLPSMQNGWNNVRNMYNNDGDVDLYVGLLMEQPMQNAEVGPTAGCIIVDQFLALRDGDKFHHEKQGVFSSGQLNTIKGWTLSKALCNAMEGMGSIQANLFKKAGTGQNINCNSRNMAGMDMTAWRDESAQSGTGDVGEGEEEDCVDRFGNVLVPPEGCSCKKAKKNKCPGICRDPKNNGAEVNIPEGCSCKAAIKNKCPPPAGFCFHKKLKVQFEAICGDGKANCKRAMKNSCSGICHNGDFENTLLTASKPEGCKKCKTCIQDIDFSQRKNKSGKKNANKNRDVFLKDEIKEEKSKIVKPKMEDLLKTYRDYCSDSKLTKILINRASTLEGLSKGGVQFSTCVTAKSASTALTQMFLEITGFITDPINPKKINKDSFKFIFFRDPMERIFSGWKDKINGTVDREMYYEYPGKDIIRKEFKLAEDFEFPKKKMEAHAMGYFVSFQMFARWLVRDENYKSNIHWNTVQSSCDICAFDFDFIGLIVEMERDMRRLMKELKVESPTYDEIKKGFQSANAHSTKNSKLKINEEFARMTEIERAKLVEIYIDDYAAFGLPIPDFAK
;
A
#
# COMPACT_ATOMS: atom_id res chain seq x y z
N MET A 1 -26.74 5.22 17.93
CA MET A 1 -25.46 4.65 18.42
C MET A 1 -25.39 3.17 18.06
N GLU A 2 -25.39 2.83 16.77
CA GLU A 2 -25.81 1.50 16.25
C GLU A 2 -24.72 0.68 15.50
N ARG A 3 -23.43 1.02 15.57
CA ARG A 3 -22.35 0.17 15.01
C ARG A 3 -21.09 0.18 15.89
N GLY A 4 -20.78 -0.97 16.49
CA GLY A 4 -19.74 -1.17 17.51
C GLY A 4 -18.30 -1.17 17.01
N LEU A 5 -17.79 0.00 16.63
CA LEU A 5 -16.39 0.32 16.89
C LEU A 5 -16.35 1.01 18.26
N SER A 6 -15.35 0.71 19.09
CA SER A 6 -15.08 1.58 20.23
C SER A 6 -14.88 3.01 19.69
N PRO A 7 -15.29 4.04 20.44
CA PRO A 7 -15.06 5.44 20.09
C PRO A 7 -13.66 5.73 19.51
N LEU A 8 -12.63 5.11 20.12
CA LEU A 8 -11.24 5.20 19.67
C LEU A 8 -11.00 4.46 18.36
N GLN A 9 -11.58 3.27 18.14
CA GLN A 9 -11.44 2.53 16.88
C GLN A 9 -12.03 3.27 15.67
N ALA A 10 -13.12 4.02 15.84
CA ALA A 10 -13.66 4.86 14.76
C ALA A 10 -12.68 5.98 14.37
N ILE A 11 -12.07 6.62 15.38
CA ILE A 11 -11.03 7.64 15.18
C ILE A 11 -9.78 7.01 14.54
N MET A 12 -9.40 5.80 14.95
CA MET A 12 -8.26 5.08 14.38
C MET A 12 -8.48 4.72 12.90
N HIS A 13 -9.70 4.33 12.52
CA HIS A 13 -10.03 4.08 11.11
C HIS A 13 -9.86 5.35 10.28
N ALA A 14 -10.29 6.50 10.81
CA ALA A 14 -10.10 7.80 10.17
C ALA A 14 -8.61 8.14 10.01
N HIS A 15 -7.82 7.97 11.08
CA HIS A 15 -6.37 8.13 11.03
C HIS A 15 -5.72 7.20 10.01
N ARG A 16 -6.12 5.94 9.94
CA ARG A 16 -5.58 4.96 8.99
C ARG A 16 -5.83 5.41 7.55
N ARG A 17 -7.01 5.95 7.24
CA ARG A 17 -7.32 6.53 5.92
C ARG A 17 -6.41 7.71 5.58
N VAL A 18 -6.14 8.59 6.55
CA VAL A 18 -5.24 9.74 6.35
C VAL A 18 -3.79 9.30 6.17
N ARG A 19 -3.38 8.24 6.87
CA ARG A 19 -2.00 7.78 6.91
C ARG A 19 -1.64 6.83 5.79
N ASN A 20 -2.58 6.07 5.24
CA ASN A 20 -2.29 5.08 4.22
C ASN A 20 -2.93 5.47 2.89
N GLY A 21 -2.08 5.93 1.97
CA GLY A 21 -2.50 6.26 0.61
C GLY A 21 -2.96 5.02 -0.17
N PHE A 22 -3.40 5.25 -1.41
CA PHE A 22 -3.70 4.17 -2.34
C PHE A 22 -2.45 3.30 -2.55
N THR A 23 -2.55 1.98 -2.40
CA THR A 23 -1.40 1.07 -2.59
C THR A 23 -1.65 0.09 -3.73
N ILE A 24 -0.57 -0.29 -4.40
CA ILE A 24 -0.49 -1.51 -5.21
C ILE A 24 0.34 -2.55 -4.45
N ALA A 25 0.16 -3.84 -4.76
CA ALA A 25 0.78 -4.94 -4.01
C ALA A 25 2.31 -4.78 -3.84
N ALA A 26 3.01 -4.32 -4.88
CA ALA A 26 4.45 -4.09 -4.84
C ALA A 26 4.86 -3.09 -3.73
N MET A 27 4.07 -2.06 -3.46
CA MET A 27 4.38 -1.07 -2.42
C MET A 27 4.27 -1.69 -1.02
N ASP A 28 3.23 -2.50 -0.81
CA ASP A 28 3.03 -3.21 0.47
C ASP A 28 4.16 -4.23 0.70
N ASP A 29 4.66 -4.88 -0.36
CA ASP A 29 5.77 -5.83 -0.30
C ASP A 29 7.11 -5.12 0.01
N ILE A 30 7.36 -3.95 -0.59
CA ILE A 30 8.52 -3.10 -0.29
C ILE A 30 8.51 -2.68 1.18
N SER A 31 7.39 -2.14 1.68
CA SER A 31 7.29 -1.73 3.08
C SER A 31 7.54 -2.91 4.03
N LYS A 32 6.97 -4.09 3.73
CA LYS A 32 7.17 -5.30 4.56
C LYS A 32 8.62 -5.77 4.56
N GLU A 33 9.28 -5.78 3.41
CA GLU A 33 10.67 -6.23 3.33
C GLU A 33 11.62 -5.24 4.01
N ASN A 34 11.39 -3.93 3.86
CA ASN A 34 12.15 -2.92 4.59
C ASN A 34 11.98 -3.06 6.10
N GLU A 35 10.77 -3.31 6.61
CA GLU A 35 10.56 -3.57 8.05
C GLU A 35 11.28 -4.86 8.52
N ARG A 36 11.39 -5.90 7.68
CA ARG A 36 12.20 -7.09 8.02
C ARG A 36 13.69 -6.76 8.13
N ILE A 37 14.22 -5.95 7.20
CA ILE A 37 15.62 -5.52 7.24
C ILE A 37 15.89 -4.70 8.50
N LEU A 38 15.01 -3.76 8.83
CA LEU A 38 15.08 -2.97 10.07
C LEU A 38 15.07 -3.88 11.31
N HIS A 39 14.19 -4.89 11.35
CA HIS A 39 14.14 -5.87 12.44
C HIS A 39 15.46 -6.65 12.58
N GLN A 40 16.04 -7.10 11.46
CA GLN A 40 17.32 -7.82 11.45
C GLN A 40 18.47 -6.98 12.02
N VAL A 41 18.51 -5.69 11.68
CA VAL A 41 19.59 -4.79 12.10
C VAL A 41 19.40 -4.30 13.54
N PHE A 42 18.18 -3.94 13.92
CA PHE A 42 17.93 -3.34 15.24
C PHE A 42 17.68 -4.36 16.35
N ASN A 43 17.12 -5.54 16.05
CA ASN A 43 16.73 -6.52 17.06
C ASN A 43 17.57 -7.81 17.04
N GLU A 44 17.89 -8.34 15.86
CA GLU A 44 18.45 -9.70 15.75
C GLU A 44 19.99 -9.76 15.64
N ARG A 45 20.68 -8.62 15.74
CA ARG A 45 22.14 -8.48 15.52
C ARG A 45 22.58 -9.17 14.24
N SER A 46 22.26 -8.56 13.09
CA SER A 46 22.78 -9.00 11.79
C SER A 46 24.31 -9.20 11.82
N THR A 47 24.77 -10.29 11.19
CA THR A 47 26.20 -10.57 10.97
C THR A 47 26.73 -9.97 9.67
N GLU A 48 25.85 -9.43 8.83
CA GLU A 48 26.24 -8.77 7.59
C GLU A 48 26.76 -7.35 7.87
N PRO A 49 27.75 -6.87 7.10
CA PRO A 49 28.18 -5.47 7.14
C PRO A 49 27.03 -4.49 6.93
N LEU A 50 27.05 -3.34 7.62
CA LEU A 50 25.95 -2.38 7.58
C LEU A 50 25.73 -1.78 6.18
N ASP A 51 26.81 -1.49 5.46
CA ASP A 51 26.77 -1.01 4.08
C ASP A 51 26.02 -1.97 3.16
N VAL A 52 26.21 -3.29 3.32
CA VAL A 52 25.48 -4.32 2.59
C VAL A 52 23.99 -4.32 2.96
N MET A 53 23.66 -4.19 4.24
CA MET A 53 22.27 -4.14 4.71
C MET A 53 21.55 -2.86 4.23
N VAL A 54 22.24 -1.72 4.22
CA VAL A 54 21.72 -0.44 3.71
C VAL A 54 21.52 -0.54 2.19
N GLU A 55 22.50 -1.06 1.45
CA GLU A 55 22.38 -1.28 0.01
C GLU A 55 21.20 -2.21 -0.31
N ARG A 56 20.99 -3.26 0.49
CA ARG A 56 19.83 -4.14 0.35
C ARG A 56 18.51 -3.40 0.56
N ALA A 57 18.39 -2.56 1.60
CA ALA A 57 17.19 -1.76 1.83
C ALA A 57 16.92 -0.78 0.67
N VAL A 58 17.98 -0.15 0.15
CA VAL A 58 17.89 0.71 -1.04
C VAL A 58 17.41 -0.10 -2.24
N ASN A 59 17.99 -1.27 -2.51
CA ASN A 59 17.59 -2.14 -3.63
C ASN A 59 16.13 -2.61 -3.55
N VAL A 60 15.61 -2.84 -2.34
CA VAL A 60 14.19 -3.14 -2.11
C VAL A 60 13.31 -1.95 -2.51
N THR A 61 13.65 -0.74 -2.07
CA THR A 61 12.94 0.47 -2.50
C THR A 61 13.08 0.72 -4.01
N GLU A 62 14.24 0.40 -4.59
CA GLU A 62 14.50 0.52 -6.03
C GLU A 62 13.77 -0.51 -6.90
N SER A 63 13.29 -1.61 -6.31
CA SER A 63 12.50 -2.59 -7.06
C SER A 63 11.09 -2.11 -7.39
N PHE A 64 10.68 -0.93 -6.92
CA PHE A 64 9.41 -0.33 -7.32
C PHE A 64 9.43 -0.01 -8.82
N GLU A 65 8.58 -0.70 -9.59
CA GLU A 65 8.49 -0.50 -11.03
C GLU A 65 8.05 0.92 -11.37
N ARG A 66 8.84 1.56 -12.25
CA ARG A 66 8.57 2.92 -12.73
C ARG A 66 7.17 3.03 -13.35
N GLN A 67 6.40 4.04 -12.96
CA GLN A 67 5.05 4.28 -13.44
C GLN A 67 5.02 5.20 -14.68
N GLY A 68 5.95 5.01 -15.62
CA GLY A 68 6.06 5.81 -16.85
C GLY A 68 7.35 5.54 -17.63
N ASN A 69 7.44 6.07 -18.87
CA ASN A 69 8.65 6.00 -19.69
C ASN A 69 9.59 7.18 -19.39
N CYS A 70 10.89 6.92 -19.22
CA CYS A 70 11.90 7.96 -19.00
C CYS A 70 12.14 8.86 -20.21
N ASP A 71 11.88 8.37 -21.42
CA ASP A 71 12.03 9.14 -22.67
C ASP A 71 10.80 10.01 -22.98
N SER A 72 9.88 10.14 -22.02
CA SER A 72 8.67 10.93 -22.13
C SER A 72 8.94 12.44 -22.02
N SER A 73 8.24 13.23 -22.84
CA SER A 73 8.14 14.69 -22.68
C SER A 73 7.23 15.13 -21.52
N PHE A 74 6.57 14.18 -20.85
CA PHE A 74 5.66 14.41 -19.73
C PHE A 74 6.17 13.72 -18.46
N PRO A 75 5.94 14.31 -17.27
CA PRO A 75 6.32 13.70 -16.00
C PRO A 75 5.60 12.35 -15.82
N SER A 76 6.31 11.35 -15.27
CA SER A 76 5.65 10.10 -14.85
C SER A 76 4.69 10.34 -13.68
N LEU A 77 3.90 9.34 -13.31
CA LEU A 77 2.96 9.45 -12.19
C LEU A 77 3.65 9.32 -10.82
N ASP A 78 4.75 8.57 -10.76
CA ASP A 78 5.50 8.27 -9.53
C ASP A 78 6.74 9.15 -9.33
N GLY A 79 7.00 10.10 -10.24
CA GLY A 79 8.19 10.96 -10.22
C GLY A 79 9.47 10.31 -10.78
N SER A 80 9.40 9.09 -11.29
CA SER A 80 10.51 8.43 -12.01
C SER A 80 11.09 9.28 -13.13
N CYS A 81 12.42 9.20 -13.31
CA CYS A 81 13.18 9.84 -14.37
C CYS A 81 13.09 11.39 -14.38
N ASN A 82 12.55 12.00 -13.32
CA ASN A 82 12.43 13.43 -13.19
C ASN A 82 13.74 14.06 -12.66
N ALA A 83 14.39 13.40 -11.70
CA ALA A 83 15.66 13.83 -11.13
C ALA A 83 16.72 12.73 -11.19
N ASN A 84 17.99 13.11 -11.06
CA ASN A 84 19.11 12.19 -11.03
C ASN A 84 18.92 11.10 -9.96
N GLY A 85 19.15 9.84 -10.35
CA GLY A 85 19.00 8.68 -9.45
C GLY A 85 17.57 8.44 -8.96
N ASP A 86 16.55 8.95 -9.67
CA ASP A 86 15.14 8.91 -9.26
C ASP A 86 14.93 9.50 -7.85
N ALA A 87 15.67 10.57 -7.52
CA ALA A 87 15.43 11.35 -6.31
C ALA A 87 13.98 11.86 -6.27
N ALA A 88 13.38 11.88 -5.08
CA ALA A 88 11.96 12.20 -4.85
C ALA A 88 10.92 11.28 -5.54
N ARG A 89 11.31 10.16 -6.16
CA ARG A 89 10.33 9.16 -6.65
C ARG A 89 9.52 8.58 -5.48
N SER A 90 8.29 8.13 -5.75
CA SER A 90 7.50 7.32 -4.83
C SER A 90 8.31 6.21 -4.16
N MET A 91 8.01 5.96 -2.89
CA MET A 91 8.64 5.01 -1.97
C MET A 91 10.05 5.37 -1.49
N LYS A 92 10.68 6.43 -2.01
CA LYS A 92 11.99 6.88 -1.51
C LYS A 92 11.91 7.37 -0.07
N ALA A 93 12.99 7.16 0.68
CA ALA A 93 13.15 7.78 1.99
C ALA A 93 13.22 9.31 1.91
N TYR A 94 12.77 9.95 2.98
CA TYR A 94 13.09 11.35 3.20
C TYR A 94 14.59 11.56 3.33
N THR A 95 15.03 12.75 2.94
CA THR A 95 16.38 13.25 3.23
C THR A 95 16.33 14.14 4.47
N ARG A 96 17.48 14.53 5.03
CA ARG A 96 17.52 15.31 6.28
C ARG A 96 18.47 16.49 6.21
N LEU A 97 18.05 17.60 6.81
CA LEU A 97 18.89 18.80 6.98
C LEU A 97 19.89 18.63 8.13
N VAL A 98 19.52 17.86 9.14
CA VAL A 98 20.41 17.48 10.25
C VAL A 98 20.40 15.97 10.50
N SER A 99 21.36 15.44 11.27
CA SER A 99 21.33 14.02 11.63
C SER A 99 20.04 13.63 12.34
N ALA A 100 19.61 12.38 12.15
CA ALA A 100 18.52 11.81 12.93
C ALA A 100 18.84 11.82 14.43
N ASN A 101 17.94 12.35 15.24
CA ASN A 101 18.06 12.45 16.68
C ASN A 101 17.12 11.43 17.36
N TYR A 102 17.59 10.19 17.44
CA TYR A 102 16.93 9.08 18.14
C TYR A 102 17.56 8.87 19.52
N CYS A 103 16.77 8.45 20.51
CA CYS A 103 17.27 8.31 21.89
C CYS A 103 18.41 7.27 21.99
N ASN A 104 18.28 6.16 21.25
CA ASN A 104 19.33 5.13 21.14
C ASN A 104 20.30 5.38 19.97
N GLY A 105 20.20 6.55 19.31
CA GLY A 105 20.95 6.89 18.10
C GLY A 105 20.59 6.08 16.85
N ARG A 106 19.50 5.32 16.86
CA ARG A 106 19.14 4.37 15.79
C ARG A 106 17.70 4.48 15.33
N ASP A 107 16.75 4.25 16.23
CA ASP A 107 15.35 4.08 15.84
C ASP A 107 14.34 4.35 16.98
N SER A 108 14.75 4.52 18.23
CA SER A 108 13.79 4.79 19.31
C SER A 108 13.35 6.25 19.29
N PRO A 109 12.07 6.58 19.60
CA PRO A 109 11.63 7.97 19.67
C PRO A 109 12.57 8.84 20.52
N ARG A 110 12.74 10.10 20.11
CA ARG A 110 13.67 11.04 20.76
C ARG A 110 13.43 11.14 22.27
N CYS A 111 14.51 11.27 23.03
CA CYS A 111 14.51 11.52 24.47
C CYS A 111 15.29 12.80 24.79
N ALA A 112 15.32 13.19 26.07
CA ALA A 112 16.11 14.34 26.51
C ALA A 112 17.61 14.06 26.40
N ALA A 113 18.44 15.10 26.32
CA ALA A 113 19.90 14.97 26.17
C ALA A 113 20.57 14.15 27.28
N ASN A 114 19.94 14.04 28.46
CA ASN A 114 20.41 13.21 29.57
C ASN A 114 19.95 11.74 29.50
N GLY A 115 19.29 11.31 28.41
CA GLY A 115 18.70 9.99 28.22
C GLY A 115 17.34 9.78 28.89
N GLY A 116 16.82 10.79 29.61
CA GLY A 116 15.53 10.76 30.28
C GLY A 116 14.35 11.06 29.35
N ALA A 117 13.13 10.88 29.86
CA ALA A 117 11.92 11.19 29.08
C ALA A 117 11.80 12.70 28.79
N LEU A 118 11.33 13.03 27.58
CA LEU A 118 10.84 14.37 27.25
C LEU A 118 9.46 14.59 27.90
N PRO A 119 9.02 15.85 28.08
CA PRO A 119 7.67 16.12 28.57
C PRO A 119 6.61 15.48 27.68
N SER A 120 5.49 15.04 28.27
CA SER A 120 4.36 14.46 27.53
C SER A 120 3.91 15.40 26.41
N GLU A 121 3.68 14.87 25.22
CA GLU A 121 3.22 15.66 24.07
C GLU A 121 1.88 16.32 24.35
N ARG A 122 1.00 15.63 25.09
CA ARG A 122 -0.29 16.18 25.48
C ARG A 122 -0.11 17.29 26.52
N ALA A 123 0.79 17.13 27.47
CA ALA A 123 1.08 18.19 28.45
C ALA A 123 1.61 19.45 27.76
N ILE A 124 2.52 19.31 26.79
CA ILE A 124 3.01 20.44 25.98
C ILE A 124 1.86 21.09 25.21
N SER A 125 1.02 20.28 24.56
CA SER A 125 -0.14 20.77 23.81
C SER A 125 -1.10 21.61 24.67
N LEU A 126 -1.45 21.11 25.87
CA LEU A 126 -2.27 21.84 26.84
C LEU A 126 -1.57 23.11 27.33
N ALA A 127 -0.27 23.05 27.63
CA ALA A 127 0.50 24.21 28.07
C ALA A 127 0.59 25.28 26.99
N MET A 128 0.82 24.91 25.73
CA MET A 128 0.81 25.83 24.59
C MET A 128 -0.55 26.51 24.48
N ARG A 129 -1.64 25.75 24.51
CA ARG A 129 -3.00 26.31 24.46
C ARG A 129 -3.28 27.27 25.62
N SER A 130 -2.96 26.90 26.86
CA SER A 130 -3.26 27.73 28.04
C SER A 130 -2.40 28.99 28.15
N ASN A 131 -1.20 28.99 27.57
CA ASN A 131 -0.24 30.10 27.71
C ASN A 131 -0.10 30.96 26.46
N THR A 132 -0.76 30.60 25.36
CA THR A 132 -0.78 31.36 24.11
C THR A 132 -2.19 31.82 23.78
N GLN A 133 -2.31 32.87 22.97
CA GLN A 133 -3.60 33.39 22.51
C GLN A 133 -3.82 33.04 21.04
N ARG A 134 -5.02 32.56 20.72
CA ARG A 134 -5.44 32.40 19.34
C ARG A 134 -5.81 33.76 18.76
N THR A 135 -5.11 34.17 17.72
CA THR A 135 -5.37 35.44 17.02
C THR A 135 -5.66 35.16 15.54
N ILE A 136 -6.35 36.09 14.90
CA ILE A 136 -6.72 36.02 13.48
C ILE A 136 -5.67 36.74 12.65
N SER A 137 -5.28 36.18 11.49
CA SER A 137 -4.37 36.83 10.57
C SER A 137 -5.02 38.06 9.93
N ASN A 138 -4.24 39.12 9.82
CA ASN A 138 -4.64 40.32 9.10
C ASN A 138 -4.27 40.28 7.62
N ASP A 139 -3.45 39.31 7.23
CA ASP A 139 -2.81 39.27 5.92
C ASP A 139 -3.43 38.20 5.02
N VAL A 140 -3.82 37.04 5.58
CA VAL A 140 -4.32 35.90 4.80
C VAL A 140 -5.73 35.42 5.15
N SER A 141 -6.42 34.87 4.14
CA SER A 141 -7.70 34.19 4.28
C SER A 141 -7.49 32.69 4.55
N TYR A 142 -8.56 31.97 4.89
CA TYR A 142 -8.50 30.52 5.04
C TYR A 142 -8.13 29.76 3.74
N ALA A 143 -8.27 30.39 2.56
CA ALA A 143 -7.80 29.80 1.32
C ALA A 143 -6.30 29.52 1.35
N PHE A 144 -5.51 30.33 2.06
CA PHE A 144 -4.07 30.11 2.24
C PHE A 144 -3.79 28.79 2.96
N THR A 145 -4.51 28.52 4.05
CA THR A 145 -4.37 27.29 4.84
C THR A 145 -4.87 26.07 4.05
N ALA A 146 -6.04 26.16 3.42
CA ALA A 146 -6.62 25.07 2.64
C ALA A 146 -5.78 24.70 1.41
N TRP A 147 -5.19 25.69 0.74
CA TRP A 147 -4.24 25.46 -0.35
C TRP A 147 -2.96 24.79 0.13
N GLY A 148 -2.40 25.22 1.26
CA GLY A 148 -1.24 24.56 1.88
C GLY A 148 -1.50 23.07 2.15
N GLN A 149 -2.70 22.73 2.64
CA GLN A 149 -3.14 21.34 2.81
C GLN A 149 -3.24 20.59 1.46
N PHE A 150 -3.83 21.21 0.43
CA PHE A 150 -3.92 20.60 -0.89
C PHE A 150 -2.53 20.32 -1.48
N ILE A 151 -1.60 21.27 -1.36
CA ILE A 151 -0.22 21.12 -1.85
C ILE A 151 0.57 20.08 -1.05
N THR A 152 0.47 20.05 0.28
CA THR A 152 1.19 19.02 1.07
C THR A 152 0.69 17.61 0.73
N HIS A 153 -0.59 17.47 0.39
CA HIS A 153 -1.15 16.19 -0.06
C HIS A 153 -0.69 15.77 -1.46
N ASP A 154 -0.12 16.69 -2.25
CA ASP A 154 0.46 16.38 -3.55
C ASP A 154 1.84 15.72 -3.43
N ILE A 155 2.60 16.11 -2.41
CA ILE A 155 4.04 15.76 -2.30
C ILE A 155 4.38 14.86 -1.12
N ILE A 156 3.51 14.70 -0.12
CA ILE A 156 3.79 13.94 1.11
C ILE A 156 2.65 12.97 1.44
N GLN A 157 3.02 11.70 1.57
CA GLN A 157 2.24 10.68 2.27
C GLN A 157 3.21 9.77 3.01
N THR A 158 3.17 9.78 4.34
CA THR A 158 4.00 8.85 5.13
C THR A 158 3.12 7.70 5.62
N PRO A 159 3.24 6.49 5.06
CA PRO A 159 2.44 5.35 5.47
C PRO A 159 2.83 4.85 6.85
N ASP A 160 1.91 4.18 7.53
CA ASP A 160 2.22 3.49 8.79
C ASP A 160 2.94 2.16 8.51
N VAL A 161 3.74 1.65 9.45
CA VAL A 161 4.49 0.38 9.29
C VAL A 161 3.60 -0.83 8.96
N LEU A 162 2.31 -0.75 9.31
CA LEU A 162 1.34 -1.80 9.06
C LEU A 162 0.63 -1.66 7.71
N GLY A 163 0.80 -0.52 7.02
CA GLY A 163 0.01 -0.19 5.84
C GLY A 163 -1.49 -0.31 6.12
N SER A 164 -2.18 -1.20 5.38
CA SER A 164 -3.59 -1.56 5.60
C SER A 164 -3.82 -2.72 6.59
N GLY A 165 -2.85 -3.06 7.44
CA GLY A 165 -3.02 -4.05 8.51
C GLY A 165 -3.94 -3.60 9.64
N ASP A 166 -4.41 -4.56 10.44
CA ASP A 166 -5.18 -4.27 11.66
C ASP A 166 -4.35 -3.47 12.66
N VAL A 167 -4.97 -2.54 13.38
CA VAL A 167 -4.25 -1.70 14.35
C VAL A 167 -4.08 -2.45 15.67
N PRO A 168 -2.84 -2.69 16.12
CA PRO A 168 -2.52 -3.49 17.31
C PRO A 168 -2.32 -2.62 18.55
N CYS A 169 -2.50 -1.30 18.44
CA CYS A 169 -2.30 -0.35 19.53
C CYS A 169 -3.53 -0.31 20.44
N ASP A 170 -3.32 -0.56 21.73
CA ASP A 170 -4.38 -0.74 22.73
C ASP A 170 -4.09 -0.04 24.07
N CYS A 171 -3.12 0.88 24.12
CA CYS A 171 -2.66 1.56 25.33
C CYS A 171 -2.07 0.63 26.41
N THR A 172 -1.61 -0.57 26.06
CA THR A 172 -0.91 -1.47 27.00
C THR A 172 0.61 -1.33 26.94
N GLY A 173 1.14 -0.55 25.98
CA GLY A 173 2.56 -0.42 25.72
C GLY A 173 3.25 -1.68 25.18
N THR A 174 2.51 -2.73 24.83
CA THR A 174 3.08 -4.03 24.44
C THR A 174 3.48 -4.12 22.96
N ALA A 175 2.91 -3.25 22.11
CA ALA A 175 3.13 -3.28 20.66
C ALA A 175 4.28 -2.34 20.24
N PRO A 176 5.44 -2.85 19.76
CA PRO A 176 6.61 -2.02 19.42
C PRO A 176 6.39 -1.05 18.23
N GLN A 177 5.37 -1.32 17.42
CA GLN A 177 4.90 -0.48 16.30
C GLN A 177 4.05 0.72 16.75
N CYS A 178 3.75 0.84 18.03
CA CYS A 178 2.93 1.90 18.60
C CYS A 178 3.79 2.82 19.46
N LYS A 179 3.60 4.12 19.31
CA LYS A 179 4.10 5.13 20.26
C LYS A 179 2.90 5.68 21.01
N GLU A 180 2.86 5.43 22.31
CA GLU A 180 1.85 5.94 23.23
C GLU A 180 2.12 7.38 23.67
N ILE A 181 1.07 8.19 23.75
CA ILE A 181 1.03 9.54 24.30
C ILE A 181 0.20 9.45 25.59
N THR A 182 0.84 9.74 26.71
CA THR A 182 0.21 9.63 28.03
C THR A 182 -0.82 10.73 28.26
N LEU A 183 -1.91 10.37 28.95
CA LEU A 183 -3.01 11.26 29.33
C LEU A 183 -3.11 11.31 30.86
N ASP A 184 -2.21 12.09 31.48
CA ASP A 184 -2.14 12.19 32.94
C ASP A 184 -3.21 13.14 33.48
N ASN A 185 -4.34 12.61 33.96
CA ASN A 185 -5.50 13.37 34.44
C ASN A 185 -5.97 14.45 33.44
N ASP A 186 -6.08 14.07 32.16
CA ASP A 186 -6.46 15.01 31.11
C ASP A 186 -7.83 15.64 31.38
N PRO A 187 -7.97 16.98 31.28
CA PRO A 187 -9.21 17.67 31.61
C PRO A 187 -10.32 17.48 30.56
N ILE A 188 -9.99 16.99 29.35
CA ILE A 188 -10.91 16.99 28.20
C ILE A 188 -11.02 15.59 27.56
N ILE A 189 -9.88 14.95 27.27
CA ILE A 189 -9.82 13.66 26.56
C ILE A 189 -9.86 12.53 27.58
N THR A 190 -10.92 11.73 27.56
CA THR A 190 -11.15 10.66 28.54
C THR A 190 -10.71 9.27 28.05
N PHE A 191 -9.96 9.18 26.97
CA PHE A 191 -9.36 7.91 26.53
C PHE A 191 -8.26 7.47 27.50
N PRO A 192 -7.94 6.17 27.58
CA PRO A 192 -6.85 5.70 28.45
C PRO A 192 -5.47 6.24 28.03
N CYS A 193 -5.26 6.40 26.72
CA CYS A 193 -4.09 7.05 26.14
C CYS A 193 -4.45 7.58 24.74
N LEU A 194 -3.55 8.36 24.13
CA LEU A 194 -3.49 8.50 22.68
C LEU A 194 -2.30 7.71 22.14
N PHE A 195 -2.26 7.42 20.85
CA PHE A 195 -1.08 6.82 20.25
C PHE A 195 -0.96 7.18 18.78
N ILE A 196 0.24 6.98 18.26
CA ILE A 196 0.52 6.93 16.83
C ILE A 196 1.06 5.55 16.48
N ILE A 197 0.71 5.04 15.30
CA ILE A 197 1.44 3.93 14.69
C ILE A 197 2.71 4.51 14.07
N ARG A 198 3.84 3.85 14.28
CA ARG A 198 5.13 4.26 13.71
C ARG A 198 5.07 4.31 12.18
N SER A 199 5.88 5.17 11.58
CA SER A 199 5.93 5.36 10.13
C SER A 199 6.72 4.24 9.46
N SER A 200 6.25 3.75 8.31
CA SER A 200 7.00 2.84 7.46
C SER A 200 8.34 3.47 7.09
N SER A 201 9.40 2.68 7.14
CA SER A 201 10.76 3.18 7.02
C SER A 201 11.63 2.21 6.23
N GLN A 202 12.76 2.70 5.72
CA GLN A 202 13.87 1.90 5.24
C GLN A 202 15.08 2.07 6.17
N LEU A 203 16.05 1.16 6.06
CA LEU A 203 17.32 1.30 6.77
C LEU A 203 18.20 2.35 6.08
N GLY A 204 18.72 3.28 6.87
CA GLY A 204 19.72 4.26 6.47
C GLY A 204 20.95 4.25 7.37
N GLN A 205 21.82 5.23 7.17
CA GLN A 205 23.05 5.40 7.95
C GLN A 205 23.27 6.88 8.29
N SER A 206 23.64 7.18 9.53
CA SER A 206 23.97 8.55 9.97
C SER A 206 25.30 9.02 9.36
N GLY A 207 25.56 10.33 9.44
CA GLY A 207 26.85 10.90 9.03
C GLY A 207 28.07 10.30 9.76
N GLN A 208 27.86 9.73 10.96
CA GLN A 208 28.91 9.02 11.72
C GLN A 208 28.96 7.51 11.47
N GLY A 209 28.16 6.99 10.53
CA GLY A 209 28.18 5.59 10.14
C GLY A 209 27.28 4.66 10.97
N THR A 210 26.39 5.19 11.81
CA THR A 210 25.47 4.41 12.67
C THR A 210 24.20 4.03 11.89
N PRO A 211 23.64 2.82 12.04
CA PRO A 211 22.38 2.47 11.37
C PRO A 211 21.23 3.29 11.93
N VAL A 212 20.43 3.89 11.06
CA VAL A 212 19.28 4.73 11.45
C VAL A 212 18.02 4.38 10.69
N ARG A 213 16.86 4.60 11.32
CA ARG A 213 15.56 4.42 10.70
C ARG A 213 15.20 5.64 9.85
N GLU A 214 14.93 5.45 8.57
CA GLU A 214 14.55 6.53 7.65
C GLU A 214 13.15 6.36 7.08
N GLN A 215 12.23 7.28 7.39
CA GLN A 215 10.84 7.18 6.96
C GLN A 215 10.71 7.38 5.45
N ILE A 216 9.78 6.65 4.83
CA ILE A 216 9.54 6.71 3.39
C ILE A 216 8.38 7.63 3.03
N ASN A 217 8.48 8.25 1.86
CA ASN A 217 7.37 8.94 1.22
C ASN A 217 6.70 8.01 0.21
N GLN A 218 5.39 7.77 0.38
CA GLN A 218 4.62 6.93 -0.52
C GLN A 218 4.30 7.64 -1.86
N LEU A 219 4.26 8.97 -1.88
CA LEU A 219 4.00 9.76 -3.09
C LEU A 219 5.28 10.13 -3.83
N SER A 220 5.13 10.56 -5.07
CA SER A 220 6.10 11.45 -5.71
C SER A 220 6.31 12.69 -4.83
N GLY A 221 7.55 13.14 -4.66
CA GLY A 221 7.85 14.38 -3.94
C GLY A 221 7.63 15.64 -4.79
N PHE A 222 7.29 15.51 -6.07
CA PHE A 222 7.12 16.64 -6.98
C PHE A 222 5.70 17.21 -6.94
N LEU A 223 5.56 18.51 -7.18
CA LEU A 223 4.26 19.13 -7.48
C LEU A 223 3.80 18.69 -8.87
N ASP A 224 3.18 17.53 -8.97
CA ASP A 224 2.84 16.84 -10.22
C ASP A 224 1.37 16.43 -10.32
N GLY A 225 0.54 16.98 -9.43
CA GLY A 225 -0.90 16.79 -9.44
C GLY A 225 -1.32 15.40 -8.95
N THR A 226 -0.50 14.72 -8.14
CA THR A 226 -0.84 13.48 -7.45
C THR A 226 -2.21 13.55 -6.77
N THR A 227 -2.59 14.69 -6.18
CA THR A 227 -3.93 14.95 -5.61
C THR A 227 -5.09 14.79 -6.60
N VAL A 228 -4.83 14.98 -7.90
CA VAL A 228 -5.83 14.95 -8.97
C VAL A 228 -5.75 13.62 -9.75
N TYR A 229 -4.54 13.18 -10.07
CA TYR A 229 -4.30 12.08 -11.02
C TYR A 229 -3.91 10.76 -10.36
N GLY A 230 -3.53 10.80 -9.07
CA GLY A 230 -2.86 9.70 -8.39
C GLY A 230 -1.44 9.48 -8.91
N PHE A 231 -0.72 8.59 -8.26
CA PHE A 231 0.71 8.39 -8.50
C PHE A 231 1.06 6.99 -9.05
N THR A 232 0.06 6.20 -9.43
CA THR A 232 0.25 4.91 -10.12
C THR A 232 -0.64 4.82 -11.34
N SER A 233 -0.20 4.04 -12.33
CA SER A 233 -1.00 3.80 -13.54
C SER A 233 -2.35 3.17 -13.20
N LYS A 234 -2.40 2.27 -12.21
CA LYS A 234 -3.66 1.68 -11.72
C LYS A 234 -4.59 2.76 -11.18
N HIS A 235 -4.12 3.63 -10.30
CA HIS A 235 -4.97 4.66 -9.69
C HIS A 235 -5.48 5.64 -10.74
N ARG A 236 -4.60 6.15 -11.61
CA ARG A 236 -4.96 7.05 -12.71
C ARG A 236 -6.04 6.45 -13.60
N ASN A 237 -5.91 5.17 -13.99
CA ASN A 237 -6.88 4.50 -14.85
C ASN A 237 -8.27 4.39 -14.20
N LEU A 238 -8.34 4.20 -12.87
CA LEU A 238 -9.60 4.16 -12.13
C LEU A 238 -10.28 5.54 -12.07
N LEU A 239 -9.50 6.63 -12.11
CA LEU A 239 -9.99 8.01 -12.11
C LEU A 239 -10.35 8.52 -13.51
N THR A 240 -9.86 7.88 -14.58
CA THR A 240 -10.10 8.29 -15.96
C THR A 240 -11.42 7.72 -16.48
N ASP A 241 -12.18 8.54 -17.21
CA ASP A 241 -13.42 8.14 -17.85
C ASP A 241 -13.16 7.19 -19.04
N SER A 242 -14.22 6.57 -19.53
CA SER A 242 -14.25 5.61 -20.64
C SER A 242 -13.68 6.16 -21.95
N ASP A 243 -13.65 7.48 -22.14
CA ASP A 243 -13.06 8.10 -23.31
C ASP A 243 -11.53 8.13 -23.28
N GLY A 244 -10.92 7.89 -22.12
CA GLY A 244 -9.47 7.86 -21.90
C GLY A 244 -8.80 9.23 -21.83
N MET A 245 -9.58 10.32 -21.78
CA MET A 245 -9.09 11.70 -21.76
C MET A 245 -9.63 12.49 -20.59
N HIS A 246 -10.91 12.35 -20.26
CA HIS A 246 -11.52 13.05 -19.14
C HIS A 246 -11.30 12.29 -17.83
N LEU A 247 -11.29 13.01 -16.72
CA LEU A 247 -11.47 12.45 -15.39
C LEU A 247 -12.96 12.19 -15.14
N ARG A 248 -13.25 11.07 -14.46
CA ARG A 248 -14.62 10.70 -14.08
C ARG A 248 -15.22 11.77 -13.19
N MET A 249 -16.50 12.04 -13.40
CA MET A 249 -17.30 12.93 -12.57
C MET A 249 -18.66 12.28 -12.36
N GLN A 250 -19.38 12.71 -11.33
CA GLN A 250 -20.76 12.32 -11.06
C GLN A 250 -21.66 13.53 -10.97
N SER A 251 -22.91 13.41 -11.42
CA SER A 251 -23.90 14.48 -11.29
C SER A 251 -24.92 14.11 -10.24
N VAL A 252 -24.99 14.89 -9.16
CA VAL A 252 -25.96 14.69 -8.07
C VAL A 252 -26.75 15.99 -7.90
N LYS A 253 -28.07 15.93 -8.13
CA LYS A 253 -28.99 17.08 -8.04
C LYS A 253 -28.52 18.31 -8.85
N GLY A 254 -27.94 18.10 -10.03
CA GLY A 254 -27.45 19.16 -10.91
C GLY A 254 -26.05 19.70 -10.59
N ASN A 255 -25.41 19.23 -9.51
CA ASN A 255 -24.01 19.56 -9.21
C ASN A 255 -23.07 18.45 -9.67
N HIS A 256 -21.88 18.81 -10.17
CA HIS A 256 -20.86 17.83 -10.59
C HIS A 256 -19.82 17.59 -9.48
N PHE A 257 -19.70 16.36 -9.00
CA PHE A 257 -18.74 15.96 -7.98
C PHE A 257 -17.72 14.97 -8.54
N LEU A 258 -16.64 14.76 -7.79
CA LEU A 258 -15.70 13.66 -7.99
C LEU A 258 -16.41 12.30 -7.99
N PRO A 259 -15.86 11.24 -8.59
CA PRO A 259 -16.50 9.93 -8.60
C PRO A 259 -16.63 9.36 -7.18
N SER A 260 -17.65 8.53 -6.94
CA SER A 260 -17.79 7.85 -5.64
C SER A 260 -17.08 6.49 -5.61
N VAL A 261 -16.85 5.99 -4.40
CA VAL A 261 -16.36 4.62 -4.15
C VAL A 261 -17.23 3.58 -4.88
N ASP A 262 -18.55 3.74 -4.81
CA ASP A 262 -19.50 2.82 -5.45
C ASP A 262 -19.44 2.87 -6.98
N MET A 263 -19.16 4.04 -7.56
CA MET A 263 -19.02 4.18 -9.02
C MET A 263 -17.79 3.48 -9.58
N ILE A 264 -16.68 3.46 -8.85
CA ILE A 264 -15.42 2.86 -9.32
C ILE A 264 -15.40 1.33 -9.06
N ASN A 265 -16.03 0.89 -7.97
CA ASN A 265 -16.20 -0.54 -7.63
C ASN A 265 -14.91 -1.39 -7.67
N ASP A 266 -13.77 -0.82 -7.24
CA ASP A 266 -12.49 -1.52 -7.06
C ASP A 266 -12.23 -1.76 -5.56
N ASN A 267 -11.73 -2.95 -5.20
CA ASN A 267 -11.50 -3.31 -3.79
C ASN A 267 -10.43 -2.44 -3.12
N GLY A 268 -9.41 -1.99 -3.86
CA GLY A 268 -8.39 -1.07 -3.35
C GLY A 268 -8.95 0.32 -3.11
N ILE A 269 -9.88 0.77 -3.95
CA ILE A 269 -10.61 2.03 -3.70
C ILE A 269 -11.52 1.88 -2.46
N LYS A 270 -12.30 0.81 -2.36
CA LYS A 270 -13.15 0.57 -1.19
C LYS A 270 -12.36 0.52 0.11
N ASP A 271 -11.24 -0.20 0.14
CA ASP A 271 -10.39 -0.30 1.34
C ASP A 271 -9.79 1.04 1.79
N LYS A 272 -9.46 1.93 0.83
CA LYS A 272 -8.71 3.15 1.10
C LYS A 272 -9.56 4.42 1.17
N PHE A 273 -10.73 4.44 0.54
CA PHE A 273 -11.60 5.61 0.44
C PHE A 273 -12.91 5.46 1.20
N SER A 274 -13.21 4.30 1.79
CA SER A 274 -14.35 4.19 2.69
C SER A 274 -14.02 4.72 4.09
N THR A 275 -15.03 5.26 4.74
CA THR A 275 -15.03 5.83 6.08
C THR A 275 -16.01 5.03 6.94
N SER A 276 -15.73 4.98 8.24
CA SER A 276 -16.72 4.55 9.21
C SER A 276 -18.00 5.38 9.10
N SER A 277 -19.16 4.71 9.11
CA SER A 277 -20.46 5.40 9.18
C SER A 277 -20.65 6.26 10.43
N ALA A 278 -19.76 6.16 11.42
CA ALA A 278 -19.76 7.06 12.59
C ALA A 278 -19.29 8.48 12.25
N LEU A 279 -18.54 8.66 11.16
CA LEU A 279 -18.03 9.94 10.66
C LEU A 279 -18.75 10.42 9.40
N ASN A 280 -19.45 9.52 8.70
CA ASN A 280 -20.36 9.83 7.60
C ASN A 280 -21.77 9.31 7.95
N ASP A 281 -22.34 9.86 9.02
CA ASP A 281 -23.60 9.41 9.63
C ASP A 281 -24.84 9.68 8.75
N LYS A 282 -24.75 10.68 7.88
CA LYS A 282 -25.78 11.00 6.87
C LYS A 282 -25.72 10.11 5.62
N GLY A 283 -24.70 9.26 5.49
CA GLY A 283 -24.60 8.27 4.42
C GLY A 283 -24.42 8.87 3.03
N HIS A 284 -23.74 10.02 2.93
CA HIS A 284 -23.42 10.62 1.64
C HIS A 284 -22.39 9.79 0.88
N ALA A 285 -22.38 9.91 -0.46
CA ALA A 285 -21.44 9.17 -1.29
C ALA A 285 -19.99 9.58 -1.00
N GLU A 286 -19.11 8.59 -0.85
CA GLU A 286 -17.70 8.80 -0.50
C GLU A 286 -16.90 9.11 -1.77
N LEU A 287 -16.35 10.32 -1.86
CA LEU A 287 -15.62 10.80 -3.03
C LEU A 287 -14.22 10.16 -3.15
N VAL A 288 -13.81 9.96 -4.40
CA VAL A 288 -12.51 9.40 -4.80
C VAL A 288 -11.77 10.40 -5.69
N ALA A 289 -10.49 10.62 -5.41
CA ALA A 289 -9.58 11.47 -6.17
C ALA A 289 -8.19 10.82 -6.23
N GLY A 290 -7.19 11.54 -6.74
CA GLY A 290 -5.80 11.07 -6.77
C GLY A 290 -5.18 10.79 -5.39
N ASP A 291 -5.76 11.37 -4.33
CA ASP A 291 -5.33 11.21 -2.94
C ASP A 291 -6.47 10.72 -2.01
N THR A 292 -6.15 9.85 -1.06
CA THR A 292 -7.13 9.21 -0.15
C THR A 292 -7.71 10.15 0.90
N ARG A 293 -7.03 11.27 1.17
CA ARG A 293 -7.44 12.30 2.14
C ARG A 293 -8.44 13.29 1.55
N VAL A 294 -8.91 13.11 0.32
CA VAL A 294 -9.89 13.98 -0.36
C VAL A 294 -11.10 14.36 0.49
N LEU A 295 -11.60 13.47 1.35
CA LEU A 295 -12.76 13.71 2.22
C LEU A 295 -12.41 14.22 3.61
N GLU A 296 -11.14 14.48 3.94
CA GLU A 296 -10.76 14.89 5.29
C GLU A 296 -11.60 16.08 5.77
N ASN A 297 -11.85 17.06 4.90
CA ASN A 297 -12.86 18.09 5.12
C ASN A 297 -13.51 18.58 3.79
N PRO A 298 -14.70 19.19 3.83
CA PRO A 298 -15.42 19.60 2.62
C PRO A 298 -14.71 20.64 1.75
N LEU A 299 -13.88 21.50 2.35
CA LEU A 299 -13.14 22.54 1.62
C LEU A 299 -12.01 21.92 0.80
N LEU A 300 -11.29 20.96 1.37
CA LEU A 300 -10.30 20.15 0.65
C LEU A 300 -10.95 19.38 -0.51
N SER A 301 -12.07 18.70 -0.28
CA SER A 301 -12.82 18.01 -1.35
C SER A 301 -13.20 18.93 -2.51
N SER A 302 -13.48 20.21 -2.19
CA SER A 302 -13.82 21.22 -3.18
C SER A 302 -12.61 21.62 -4.05
N LEU A 303 -11.40 21.69 -3.47
CA LEU A 303 -10.15 21.91 -4.23
C LEU A 303 -9.81 20.73 -5.14
N HIS A 304 -9.99 19.48 -4.69
CA HIS A 304 -9.87 18.33 -5.58
C HIS A 304 -10.86 18.39 -6.75
N THR A 305 -12.11 18.77 -6.47
CA THR A 305 -13.15 18.94 -7.50
C THR A 305 -12.79 20.04 -8.49
N LEU A 306 -12.24 21.16 -8.01
CA LEU A 306 -11.79 22.29 -8.83
C LEU A 306 -10.80 21.84 -9.91
N PHE A 307 -9.72 21.17 -9.51
CA PHE A 307 -8.66 20.80 -10.46
C PHE A 307 -9.04 19.62 -11.36
N ALA A 308 -9.88 18.69 -10.88
CA ALA A 308 -10.45 17.65 -11.74
C ALA A 308 -11.31 18.24 -12.86
N ARG A 309 -12.13 19.25 -12.54
CA ARG A 309 -12.90 19.97 -13.56
C ARG A 309 -12.05 20.83 -14.47
N LEU A 310 -11.02 21.49 -13.93
CA LEU A 310 -10.09 22.27 -14.75
C LEU A 310 -9.39 21.40 -15.80
N HIS A 311 -9.02 20.16 -15.43
CA HIS A 311 -8.51 19.17 -16.38
C HIS A 311 -9.53 18.86 -17.48
N ASN A 312 -10.77 18.56 -17.13
CA ASN A 312 -11.81 18.24 -18.11
C ASN A 312 -12.07 19.41 -19.07
N ASN A 313 -12.13 20.63 -18.55
CA ASN A 313 -12.27 21.84 -19.38
C ASN A 313 -11.06 22.00 -20.34
N ALA A 314 -9.84 21.69 -19.88
CA ALA A 314 -8.66 21.69 -20.73
C ALA A 314 -8.72 20.63 -21.84
N VAL A 315 -9.19 19.43 -21.53
CA VAL A 315 -9.39 18.35 -22.52
C VAL A 315 -10.34 18.81 -23.63
N ASP A 316 -11.47 19.40 -23.29
CA ASP A 316 -12.46 19.90 -24.26
C ASP A 316 -11.87 20.96 -25.18
N GLN A 317 -11.12 21.92 -24.63
CA GLN A 317 -10.47 22.97 -25.42
C GLN A 317 -9.38 22.39 -26.33
N LEU A 318 -8.51 21.53 -25.81
CA LEU A 318 -7.42 20.90 -26.58
C LEU A 318 -7.97 20.04 -27.73
N ARG A 319 -9.06 19.29 -27.50
CA ARG A 319 -9.73 18.51 -28.55
C ARG A 319 -10.32 19.39 -29.64
N THR A 320 -10.84 20.55 -29.25
CA THR A 320 -11.44 21.50 -30.20
C THR A 320 -10.39 22.11 -31.12
N ILE A 321 -9.25 22.56 -30.57
CA ILE A 321 -8.20 23.22 -31.36
C ILE A 321 -7.28 22.23 -32.09
N ASN A 322 -7.15 21.00 -31.56
CA ASN A 322 -6.32 19.93 -32.13
C ASN A 322 -7.13 18.63 -32.34
N PRO A 323 -8.05 18.58 -33.33
CA PRO A 323 -8.91 17.41 -33.55
C PRO A 323 -8.14 16.12 -33.85
N GLY A 324 -6.97 16.26 -34.49
CA GLY A 324 -6.08 15.16 -34.90
C GLY A 324 -5.21 14.58 -33.77
N TRP A 325 -5.15 15.19 -32.58
CA TRP A 325 -4.40 14.62 -31.48
C TRP A 325 -5.05 13.34 -30.95
N ASN A 326 -4.22 12.33 -30.68
CA ASN A 326 -4.68 11.12 -30.01
C ASN A 326 -5.05 11.39 -28.54
N LYS A 327 -5.85 10.50 -27.99
CA LYS A 327 -6.41 10.61 -26.63
C LYS A 327 -5.33 10.75 -25.55
N SER A 328 -4.28 9.94 -25.64
CA SER A 328 -3.20 9.95 -24.65
C SER A 328 -2.42 11.27 -24.64
N ARG A 329 -2.19 11.89 -25.80
CA ARG A 329 -1.58 13.21 -25.93
C ARG A 329 -2.46 14.28 -25.28
N VAL A 330 -3.77 14.28 -25.58
CA VAL A 330 -4.72 15.23 -25.00
C VAL A 330 -4.74 15.15 -23.47
N PHE A 331 -4.83 13.94 -22.91
CA PHE A 331 -4.76 13.74 -21.45
C PHE A 331 -3.44 14.28 -20.87
N ALA A 332 -2.31 13.94 -21.49
CA ALA A 332 -0.98 14.31 -21.00
C ALA A 332 -0.76 15.82 -21.03
N GLU A 333 -1.20 16.50 -22.08
CA GLU A 333 -1.14 17.96 -22.24
C GLU A 333 -2.07 18.67 -21.26
N ALA A 334 -3.31 18.20 -21.09
CA ALA A 334 -4.23 18.73 -20.09
C ALA A 334 -3.68 18.56 -18.67
N ARG A 335 -3.08 17.39 -18.36
CA ARG A 335 -2.40 17.15 -17.08
C ARG A 335 -1.23 18.11 -16.89
N LEU A 336 -0.34 18.23 -17.87
CA LEU A 336 0.84 19.09 -17.77
C LEU A 336 0.45 20.57 -17.60
N PHE A 337 -0.58 21.03 -18.31
CA PHE A 337 -1.17 22.35 -18.13
C PHE A 337 -1.65 22.58 -16.70
N VAL A 338 -2.47 21.67 -16.14
CA VAL A 338 -2.97 21.80 -14.76
C VAL A 338 -1.83 21.79 -13.75
N ILE A 339 -0.81 20.96 -13.94
CA ILE A 339 0.41 20.96 -13.11
C ILE A 339 1.11 22.33 -13.18
N GLY A 340 1.24 22.89 -14.39
CA GLY A 340 1.79 24.23 -14.59
C GLY A 340 1.01 25.30 -13.84
N VAL A 341 -0.33 25.27 -13.90
CA VAL A 341 -1.21 26.17 -13.16
C VAL A 341 -1.04 26.01 -11.64
N MET A 342 -0.98 24.78 -11.12
CA MET A 342 -0.75 24.53 -9.69
C MET A 342 0.59 25.07 -9.21
N LYS A 343 1.67 24.86 -9.99
CA LYS A 343 2.99 25.41 -9.68
C LYS A 343 2.98 26.94 -9.72
N GLU A 344 2.35 27.53 -10.72
CA GLU A 344 2.23 28.98 -10.83
C GLU A 344 1.54 29.59 -9.61
N ILE A 345 0.37 29.08 -9.23
CA ILE A 345 -0.36 29.53 -8.04
C ILE A 345 0.50 29.35 -6.77
N ASN A 346 1.18 28.21 -6.64
CA ASN A 346 2.00 27.94 -5.47
C ASN A 346 3.19 28.91 -5.35
N TYR A 347 4.03 29.04 -6.38
CA TYR A 347 5.25 29.84 -6.31
C TYR A 347 4.98 31.35 -6.40
N ASN A 348 3.94 31.79 -7.10
CA ASN A 348 3.71 33.23 -7.35
C ASN A 348 2.58 33.85 -6.50
N GLU A 349 1.62 33.08 -6.00
CA GLU A 349 0.56 33.62 -5.12
C GLU A 349 0.69 33.16 -3.66
N HIS A 350 1.04 31.90 -3.39
CA HIS A 350 1.03 31.32 -2.05
C HIS A 350 2.34 31.50 -1.28
N MET A 351 3.46 31.08 -1.88
CA MET A 351 4.79 31.16 -1.27
C MET A 351 5.19 32.56 -0.79
N PRO A 352 4.94 33.65 -1.55
CA PRO A 352 5.30 35.00 -1.11
C PRO A 352 4.62 35.43 0.19
N LEU A 353 3.38 34.98 0.43
CA LEU A 353 2.66 35.24 1.68
C LEU A 353 3.17 34.36 2.83
N MET A 354 3.62 33.15 2.51
CA MET A 354 4.13 32.21 3.50
C MET A 354 5.46 32.65 4.09
N VAL A 355 6.46 32.92 3.25
CA VAL A 355 7.85 33.15 3.67
C VAL A 355 8.27 34.62 3.64
N GLY A 356 7.38 35.50 3.18
CA GLY A 356 7.56 36.94 3.15
C GLY A 356 8.77 37.43 2.37
N ASP A 357 9.12 38.70 2.60
CA ASP A 357 10.19 39.37 1.86
C ASP A 357 11.56 38.68 2.06
N PRO A 358 11.96 38.27 3.29
CA PRO A 358 13.26 37.61 3.48
C PRO A 358 13.33 36.26 2.77
N GLY A 359 12.27 35.45 2.85
CA GLY A 359 12.20 34.17 2.16
C GLY A 359 12.22 34.31 0.64
N MET A 360 11.45 35.25 0.10
CA MET A 360 11.44 35.53 -1.34
C MET A 360 12.75 36.13 -1.83
N ALA A 361 13.45 36.92 -1.02
CA ALA A 361 14.80 37.39 -1.33
C ALA A 361 15.76 36.21 -1.54
N VAL A 362 15.72 35.20 -0.66
CA VAL A 362 16.47 33.95 -0.84
C VAL A 362 16.05 33.25 -2.13
N MET A 363 14.75 33.03 -2.35
CA MET A 363 14.26 32.30 -3.52
C MET A 363 14.61 32.97 -4.85
N ASN A 364 14.67 34.30 -4.89
CA ASN A 364 14.99 35.09 -6.07
C ASN A 364 16.51 35.22 -6.32
N ASN A 365 17.31 35.29 -5.24
CA ASN A 365 18.77 35.41 -5.35
C ASN A 365 19.44 34.06 -5.60
N ILE A 366 18.86 32.98 -5.09
CA ILE A 366 19.30 31.62 -5.32
C ILE A 366 18.56 31.10 -6.54
N GLY A 367 19.06 31.44 -7.73
CA GLY A 367 18.51 30.92 -8.99
C GLY A 367 18.78 31.79 -10.21
N ARG A 368 19.97 31.63 -10.82
CA ARG A 368 20.27 31.75 -12.28
C ARG A 368 21.76 31.58 -12.62
N GLY A 369 22.49 30.78 -11.84
CA GLY A 369 23.86 30.38 -12.19
C GLY A 369 24.83 30.49 -11.02
N LYS A 370 25.45 29.35 -10.71
CA LYS A 370 26.61 29.15 -9.84
C LYS A 370 26.40 29.38 -8.33
N LYS A 371 26.62 28.30 -7.56
CA LYS A 371 27.80 28.15 -6.70
C LYS A 371 28.08 26.66 -6.48
N GLU A 372 29.35 26.29 -6.67
CA GLU A 372 29.90 24.95 -6.42
C GLU A 372 29.91 24.61 -4.92
N ASN A 373 29.72 23.32 -4.66
CA ASN A 373 30.14 22.50 -3.51
C ASN A 373 31.06 23.15 -2.46
N LYS A 374 30.56 24.11 -1.68
CA LYS A 374 31.07 24.25 -0.31
C LYS A 374 30.56 23.06 0.49
N LYS A 375 31.44 22.41 1.26
CA LYS A 375 31.03 21.35 2.19
C LYS A 375 30.05 21.96 3.20
N ARG A 376 28.75 21.71 3.03
CA ARG A 376 27.66 22.17 3.90
C ARG A 376 27.53 21.29 5.15
N ALA A 377 28.62 20.68 5.61
CA ALA A 377 28.52 19.70 6.68
C ALA A 377 28.15 20.38 8.00
N ASN A 378 27.27 19.74 8.74
CA ASN A 378 26.94 20.13 10.11
C ASN A 378 28.11 19.82 11.05
N PRO A 379 28.17 20.40 12.26
CA PRO A 379 29.23 20.15 13.22
C PRO A 379 29.43 18.66 13.57
N ASP A 380 28.38 17.85 13.40
CA ASP A 380 28.36 16.41 13.65
C ASP A 380 28.85 15.55 12.48
N GLY A 381 29.25 16.17 11.36
CA GLY A 381 29.71 15.51 10.14
C GLY A 381 28.60 15.14 9.16
N HIS A 382 27.32 15.40 9.46
CA HIS A 382 26.21 15.19 8.53
C HIS A 382 26.32 16.11 7.33
N VAL A 383 26.11 15.59 6.12
CA VAL A 383 26.09 16.38 4.89
C VAL A 383 24.65 16.55 4.44
N PRO A 384 24.06 17.76 4.58
CA PRO A 384 22.73 18.06 4.07
C PRO A 384 22.68 17.90 2.55
N PRO A 385 21.52 17.57 1.98
CA PRO A 385 21.39 17.38 0.55
C PRO A 385 21.52 18.73 -0.16
N SER A 386 22.02 18.68 -1.39
CA SER A 386 22.07 19.85 -2.26
C SER A 386 20.67 20.31 -2.70
N GLN A 387 20.60 21.54 -3.21
CA GLN A 387 19.37 22.14 -3.76
C GLN A 387 18.94 21.51 -5.09
N ASP A 388 19.74 20.66 -5.73
CA ASP A 388 19.32 19.89 -6.90
C ASP A 388 18.79 18.49 -6.53
N ASN A 389 18.81 18.11 -5.25
CA ASN A 389 18.18 16.90 -4.75
C ASN A 389 16.75 17.22 -4.26
N PRO A 390 15.71 16.94 -5.08
CA PRO A 390 14.33 17.32 -4.78
C PRO A 390 13.68 16.43 -3.71
N SER A 391 14.38 15.41 -3.20
CA SER A 391 13.83 14.50 -2.19
C SER A 391 13.32 15.29 -0.99
N ILE A 392 12.11 14.97 -0.55
CA ILE A 392 11.48 15.68 0.56
C ILE A 392 12.35 15.57 1.83
N ARG A 393 12.53 16.69 2.54
CA ARG A 393 13.20 16.75 3.84
C ARG A 393 12.26 16.22 4.93
N ASN A 394 12.78 15.42 5.85
CA ASN A 394 11.97 14.89 6.94
C ASN A 394 11.50 16.02 7.87
N GLU A 395 12.36 17.01 8.11
CA GLU A 395 12.03 18.22 8.88
C GLU A 395 10.91 19.05 8.21
N PHE A 396 10.87 19.08 6.88
CA PHE A 396 9.79 19.69 6.12
C PHE A 396 8.47 18.92 6.28
N ALA A 397 8.49 17.60 6.05
CA ALA A 397 7.29 16.76 6.04
C ALA A 397 6.67 16.50 7.43
N ALA A 398 7.51 16.38 8.46
CA ALA A 398 7.08 16.02 9.81
C ALA A 398 6.97 17.19 10.78
N ALA A 399 7.50 18.38 10.43
CA ALA A 399 7.39 19.58 11.26
C ALA A 399 7.05 20.85 10.47
N ALA A 400 7.96 21.38 9.64
CA ALA A 400 7.85 22.74 9.14
C ALA A 400 6.57 22.98 8.31
N TYR A 401 6.26 22.12 7.34
CA TYR A 401 5.08 22.30 6.48
C TYR A 401 3.76 21.86 7.13
N ARG A 402 3.77 21.60 8.46
CA ARG A 402 2.57 21.37 9.28
C ARG A 402 2.13 22.61 10.04
N PHE A 403 2.77 23.76 9.87
CA PHE A 403 2.39 25.01 10.55
C PHE A 403 0.90 25.36 10.30
N GLY A 404 0.38 25.05 9.11
CA GLY A 404 -1.02 25.31 8.74
C GLY A 404 -2.05 24.65 9.66
N HIS A 405 -1.69 23.59 10.40
CA HIS A 405 -2.59 22.98 11.39
C HIS A 405 -3.00 23.94 12.51
N SER A 406 -2.14 24.88 12.91
CA SER A 406 -2.51 25.89 13.92
C SER A 406 -3.43 26.98 13.37
N MET A 407 -3.46 27.16 12.05
CA MET A 407 -4.26 28.18 11.36
C MET A 407 -5.70 27.74 11.11
N VAL A 408 -6.02 26.47 11.36
CA VAL A 408 -7.35 25.88 11.14
C VAL A 408 -8.39 26.51 12.09
N PRO A 409 -9.58 26.90 11.59
CA PRO A 409 -10.69 27.40 12.42
C PRO A 409 -11.56 26.28 12.99
N ASP A 410 -12.30 26.60 14.05
CA ASP A 410 -13.34 25.71 14.60
C ASP A 410 -14.57 25.60 13.71
N ASP A 411 -14.83 26.65 12.92
CA ASP A 411 -15.98 26.78 12.05
C ASP A 411 -15.55 27.01 10.61
N PHE A 412 -16.33 26.48 9.68
CA PHE A 412 -16.20 26.74 8.25
C PHE A 412 -17.58 27.02 7.66
N LYS A 413 -17.60 27.67 6.49
CA LYS A 413 -18.84 28.08 5.86
C LYS A 413 -18.85 27.83 4.37
N SER A 414 -20.05 27.77 3.80
CA SER A 414 -20.33 27.96 2.37
C SER A 414 -20.86 29.38 2.16
N ALA A 415 -20.70 29.93 0.95
CA ALA A 415 -21.15 31.28 0.63
C ALA A 415 -21.99 31.35 -0.66
N ASN A 416 -22.91 32.33 -0.67
CA ASN A 416 -23.72 32.70 -1.81
C ASN A 416 -22.86 33.36 -2.90
N THR A 417 -23.46 33.66 -4.05
CA THR A 417 -22.76 34.27 -5.20
C THR A 417 -22.33 35.72 -4.94
N ASP A 418 -22.92 36.38 -3.95
CA ASP A 418 -22.55 37.71 -3.44
C ASP A 418 -21.52 37.65 -2.29
N MET A 419 -20.93 36.46 -2.05
CA MET A 419 -19.99 36.19 -0.97
C MET A 419 -20.57 36.28 0.46
N SER A 420 -21.88 36.51 0.60
CA SER A 420 -22.55 36.40 1.90
C SER A 420 -22.56 34.97 2.41
N GLU A 421 -22.53 34.79 3.72
CA GLU A 421 -22.63 33.47 4.32
C GLU A 421 -23.94 32.79 3.90
N LYS A 422 -23.82 31.56 3.40
CA LYS A 422 -24.97 30.72 3.06
C LYS A 422 -25.28 29.74 4.19
N ARG A 423 -24.24 29.07 4.70
CA ARG A 423 -24.35 28.12 5.81
C ARG A 423 -23.02 28.03 6.54
N SER A 424 -23.06 28.04 7.87
CA SER A 424 -21.92 27.73 8.73
C SER A 424 -22.02 26.32 9.30
N ALA A 425 -20.87 25.71 9.57
CA ALA A 425 -20.72 24.36 10.11
C ALA A 425 -19.49 24.28 11.01
N LYS A 426 -19.60 23.47 12.07
CA LYS A 426 -18.51 23.16 13.00
C LYS A 426 -17.58 22.12 12.38
N LEU A 427 -16.28 22.40 12.28
CA LEU A 427 -15.31 21.48 11.68
C LEU A 427 -15.25 20.13 12.43
N GLU A 428 -15.37 20.16 13.77
CA GLU A 428 -15.38 18.95 14.62
C GLU A 428 -16.46 17.92 14.26
N ASN A 429 -17.52 18.33 13.57
CA ASN A 429 -18.63 17.46 13.14
C ASN A 429 -18.61 17.20 11.62
N ASN A 430 -17.59 17.66 10.90
CA ASN A 430 -17.53 17.59 9.44
C ASN A 430 -16.21 17.02 8.90
N PHE A 431 -15.41 16.36 9.74
CA PHE A 431 -14.33 15.53 9.25
C PHE A 431 -14.87 14.26 8.60
N PHE A 432 -14.52 13.99 7.34
CA PHE A 432 -15.06 12.87 6.54
C PHE A 432 -16.58 12.86 6.32
N ASP A 433 -17.28 13.92 6.72
CA ASP A 433 -18.69 14.14 6.38
C ASP A 433 -18.79 15.17 5.24
N PRO A 434 -19.15 14.76 4.02
CA PRO A 434 -19.29 15.68 2.90
C PRO A 434 -20.66 16.39 2.84
N ASP A 435 -21.47 16.39 3.90
CA ASP A 435 -22.82 16.95 3.88
C ASP A 435 -22.89 18.40 3.42
N LEU A 436 -22.00 19.29 3.88
CA LEU A 436 -21.97 20.67 3.39
C LEU A 436 -21.71 20.72 1.88
N LEU A 437 -20.78 19.90 1.41
CA LEU A 437 -20.42 19.81 -0.01
C LEU A 437 -21.60 19.32 -0.85
N PHE A 438 -22.31 18.27 -0.43
CA PHE A 438 -23.47 17.74 -1.16
C PHE A 438 -24.69 18.67 -1.12
N ARG A 439 -24.85 19.46 -0.05
CA ARG A 439 -25.95 20.43 0.07
C ARG A 439 -25.74 21.67 -0.79
N ASP A 440 -24.54 22.25 -0.73
CA ASP A 440 -24.28 23.58 -1.29
C ASP A 440 -23.41 23.56 -2.55
N GLY A 441 -22.70 22.47 -2.82
CA GLY A 441 -21.79 22.31 -3.96
C GLY A 441 -20.39 22.89 -3.73
N ALA A 442 -19.41 22.38 -4.48
CA ALA A 442 -18.00 22.78 -4.36
C ALA A 442 -17.79 24.29 -4.55
N GLY A 443 -18.50 24.91 -5.51
CA GLY A 443 -18.39 26.35 -5.75
C GLY A 443 -18.80 27.20 -4.53
N ALA A 444 -19.86 26.82 -3.81
CA ALA A 444 -20.28 27.53 -2.60
C ALA A 444 -19.29 27.34 -1.45
N CYS A 445 -18.75 26.13 -1.29
CA CYS A 445 -17.69 25.84 -0.33
C CYS A 445 -16.42 26.66 -0.61
N LEU A 446 -15.99 26.78 -1.88
CA LEU A 446 -14.81 27.57 -2.25
C LEU A 446 -14.99 29.07 -2.06
N ARG A 447 -16.20 29.63 -2.31
CA ARG A 447 -16.51 31.02 -1.95
C ARG A 447 -16.49 31.22 -0.43
N GLY A 448 -16.98 30.24 0.32
CA GLY A 448 -16.90 30.21 1.78
C GLY A 448 -15.45 30.25 2.26
N MET A 449 -14.60 29.35 1.75
CA MET A 449 -13.16 29.32 2.00
C MET A 449 -12.49 30.68 1.73
N ALA A 450 -12.79 31.31 0.59
CA ALA A 450 -12.21 32.62 0.23
C ALA A 450 -12.69 33.79 1.10
N SER A 451 -13.84 33.64 1.79
CA SER A 451 -14.42 34.68 2.66
C SER A 451 -14.19 34.42 4.16
N MET A 452 -13.47 33.36 4.50
CA MET A 452 -13.08 33.03 5.87
C MET A 452 -11.71 33.61 6.18
N GLU A 453 -11.51 34.03 7.43
CA GLU A 453 -10.20 34.44 7.93
C GLU A 453 -9.40 33.22 8.41
N ALA A 454 -8.08 33.25 8.28
CA ALA A 454 -7.20 32.24 8.89
C ALA A 454 -6.79 32.69 10.31
N ALA A 455 -6.46 31.74 11.18
CA ALA A 455 -5.72 32.06 12.40
C ALA A 455 -4.23 32.31 12.08
N ASN A 456 -3.56 33.08 12.94
CA ASN A 456 -2.11 33.20 12.91
C ASN A 456 -1.43 31.89 13.30
N VAL A 457 -0.21 31.68 12.82
CA VAL A 457 0.64 30.56 13.27
C VAL A 457 0.97 30.73 14.74
N GLY A 458 0.76 29.68 15.54
CA GLY A 458 0.96 29.77 16.99
C GLY A 458 0.64 28.48 17.74
N GLY A 459 0.83 28.52 19.07
CA GLY A 459 0.57 27.37 19.94
C GLY A 459 -0.89 27.14 20.32
N HIS A 460 -1.81 28.06 20.00
CA HIS A 460 -3.21 27.93 20.36
C HIS A 460 -4.06 27.36 19.22
N TYR A 461 -4.22 26.03 19.22
CA TYR A 461 -5.01 25.33 18.21
C TYR A 461 -6.51 25.49 18.46
N ALA A 462 -7.30 25.44 17.38
CA ALA A 462 -8.75 25.31 17.45
C ALA A 462 -9.17 24.01 18.17
N ASP A 463 -10.29 24.02 18.89
CA ASP A 463 -10.83 22.85 19.62
C ASP A 463 -11.04 21.67 18.67
N ALA A 464 -11.51 21.97 17.46
CA ALA A 464 -11.74 21.02 16.38
C ALA A 464 -10.50 20.16 16.07
N THR A 465 -9.29 20.66 16.29
CA THR A 465 -8.04 19.94 16.01
C THR A 465 -7.24 19.58 17.26
N ASN A 466 -7.40 20.31 18.38
CA ASN A 466 -6.64 20.05 19.60
C ASN A 466 -7.28 19.01 20.52
N HIS A 467 -8.61 18.87 20.47
CA HIS A 467 -9.36 17.98 21.36
C HIS A 467 -10.44 17.16 20.66
N LYS A 468 -10.80 17.53 19.43
CA LYS A 468 -11.96 16.98 18.72
C LYS A 468 -11.63 16.50 17.31
N LEU A 469 -10.35 16.27 17.01
CA LEU A 469 -9.95 15.76 15.71
C LEU A 469 -10.61 14.40 15.47
N PHE A 470 -11.30 14.27 14.34
CA PHE A 470 -12.01 13.05 13.91
C PHE A 470 -12.99 12.48 14.92
N LYS A 471 -13.51 13.32 15.80
CA LYS A 471 -14.54 12.96 16.78
C LYS A 471 -15.84 12.55 16.05
N PRO A 472 -16.35 11.33 16.24
CA PRO A 472 -17.73 11.00 15.85
C PRO A 472 -18.74 11.92 16.55
N ASN A 473 -19.85 12.25 15.87
CA ASN A 473 -20.90 13.12 16.43
C ASN A 473 -21.48 12.61 17.76
N THR A 474 -21.35 11.32 18.05
CA THR A 474 -21.80 10.68 19.31
C THR A 474 -20.83 10.86 20.49
N LEU A 475 -19.67 11.48 20.30
CA LEU A 475 -18.68 11.72 21.35
C LEU A 475 -18.53 13.21 21.67
N ASN A 476 -17.94 13.51 22.82
CA ASN A 476 -17.63 14.88 23.26
C ASN A 476 -16.20 15.33 22.91
N HIS A 477 -15.28 14.37 22.73
CA HIS A 477 -13.89 14.61 22.36
C HIS A 477 -13.42 13.56 21.33
N GLY A 478 -12.36 13.91 20.63
CA GLY A 478 -11.62 13.07 19.69
C GLY A 478 -10.16 12.99 20.14
N VAL A 479 -9.23 13.24 19.22
CA VAL A 479 -7.79 13.24 19.54
C VAL A 479 -7.15 14.60 19.31
N ASP A 480 -5.88 14.71 19.69
CA ASP A 480 -5.11 15.95 19.65
C ASP A 480 -4.08 15.94 18.51
N LEU A 481 -4.32 16.75 17.49
CA LEU A 481 -3.43 16.90 16.33
C LEU A 481 -2.06 17.47 16.71
N LEU A 482 -1.99 18.40 17.66
CA LEU A 482 -0.73 18.99 18.10
C LEU A 482 0.12 17.94 18.81
N ALA A 483 -0.47 17.19 19.75
CA ALA A 483 0.22 16.09 20.42
C ALA A 483 0.67 15.00 19.42
N ILE A 484 -0.14 14.69 18.41
CA ILE A 484 0.22 13.77 17.33
C ILE A 484 1.41 14.30 16.52
N ASN A 485 1.48 15.59 16.21
CA ASN A 485 2.60 16.19 15.48
C ASN A 485 3.90 16.12 16.29
N LEU A 486 3.85 16.40 17.60
CA LEU A 486 5.00 16.25 18.49
C LEU A 486 5.47 14.80 18.57
N ALA A 487 4.54 13.87 18.78
CA ALA A 487 4.84 12.45 18.84
C ALA A 487 5.46 11.95 17.53
N ARG A 488 4.95 12.43 16.39
CA ARG A 488 5.46 12.10 15.06
C ARG A 488 6.87 12.66 14.84
N GLY A 489 7.14 13.89 15.25
CA GLY A 489 8.48 14.48 15.16
C GLY A 489 9.52 13.70 15.98
N ARG A 490 9.16 13.28 17.20
CA ARG A 490 10.01 12.43 18.04
C ARG A 490 10.21 11.03 17.45
N GLU A 491 9.17 10.44 16.86
CA GLU A 491 9.22 9.13 16.20
C GLU A 491 10.01 9.13 14.89
N HIS A 492 10.05 10.26 14.18
CA HIS A 492 10.87 10.47 13.00
C HIS A 492 12.33 10.83 13.33
N GLY A 493 12.66 10.97 14.63
CA GLY A 493 13.99 11.38 15.08
C GLY A 493 14.38 12.73 14.49
N LEU A 494 13.47 13.71 14.46
CA LEU A 494 13.82 15.06 14.03
C LEU A 494 14.80 15.69 15.01
N GLY A 495 15.73 16.49 14.50
CA GLY A 495 16.58 17.35 15.33
C GLY A 495 15.76 18.30 16.19
N THR A 496 16.41 18.89 17.18
CA THR A 496 15.76 19.83 18.09
C THR A 496 15.54 21.18 17.41
N TYR A 497 14.68 22.02 17.99
CA TYR A 497 14.48 23.38 17.49
C TYR A 497 15.81 24.15 17.41
N HIS A 498 16.64 24.04 18.43
CA HIS A 498 17.91 24.75 18.52
C HIS A 498 18.90 24.29 17.43
N GLU A 499 18.98 22.98 17.18
CA GLU A 499 19.85 22.42 16.13
C GLU A 499 19.48 22.99 14.74
N LEU A 500 18.19 22.99 14.37
CA LEU A 500 17.74 23.49 13.08
C LEU A 500 17.82 25.01 12.97
N ARG A 501 17.46 25.75 14.03
CA ARG A 501 17.60 27.20 14.08
C ARG A 501 19.04 27.62 13.86
N ASP A 502 19.97 27.00 14.59
CA ASP A 502 21.39 27.34 14.52
C ASP A 502 21.97 26.91 13.17
N TRP A 503 21.54 25.79 12.61
CA TRP A 503 21.90 25.40 11.24
C TRP A 503 21.45 26.46 10.22
N CYS A 504 20.18 26.84 10.24
CA CYS A 504 19.61 27.82 9.33
C CYS A 504 20.26 29.21 9.46
N MET A 505 20.46 29.68 10.69
CA MET A 505 21.06 30.98 10.98
C MET A 505 22.52 31.07 10.53
N ASN A 506 23.27 29.97 10.65
CA ASN A 506 24.67 29.92 10.22
C ASN A 506 24.86 29.50 8.75
N HIS A 507 23.78 29.16 8.05
CA HIS A 507 23.87 28.75 6.65
C HIS A 507 24.10 29.98 5.74
N ASP A 508 25.10 29.91 4.85
CA ASP A 508 25.50 30.99 3.94
C ASP A 508 24.32 31.63 3.18
N ASP A 509 23.35 30.78 2.79
CA ASP A 509 22.21 31.17 1.96
C ASP A 509 20.96 31.59 2.77
N TYR A 510 20.75 31.01 3.97
CA TYR A 510 19.51 31.17 4.73
C TYR A 510 19.67 32.13 5.92
N GLY A 511 20.91 32.39 6.36
CA GLY A 511 21.20 33.32 7.46
C GLY A 511 20.67 34.72 7.22
N ILE A 512 20.44 35.13 5.95
CA ILE A 512 19.84 36.44 5.62
C ILE A 512 18.38 36.58 6.08
N MET A 513 17.70 35.48 6.40
CA MET A 513 16.35 35.50 6.98
C MET A 513 16.37 35.88 8.46
N TYR A 514 17.54 35.88 9.11
CA TYR A 514 17.71 36.16 10.53
C TYR A 514 18.24 37.58 10.74
N ASN A 515 17.71 38.26 11.75
CA ASN A 515 18.23 39.52 12.26
C ASN A 515 18.62 39.34 13.73
N GLY A 516 19.59 38.46 13.97
CA GLY A 516 19.90 37.93 15.30
C GLY A 516 18.99 36.75 15.69
N LEU A 517 18.93 36.45 16.99
CA LEU A 517 18.09 35.37 17.49
C LEU A 517 16.60 35.68 17.25
N PRO A 518 15.80 34.69 16.80
CA PRO A 518 14.36 34.88 16.59
C PRO A 518 13.65 35.33 17.86
N SER A 519 12.79 36.33 17.73
CA SER A 519 11.84 36.69 18.78
C SER A 519 10.80 35.58 18.93
N MET A 520 10.42 35.27 20.17
CA MET A 520 9.43 34.23 20.46
C MET A 520 8.07 34.83 20.85
N GLN A 521 7.00 34.09 20.57
CA GLN A 521 5.64 34.43 20.96
C GLN A 521 5.43 34.34 22.48
N ASN A 522 4.44 35.10 22.97
CA ASN A 522 4.01 35.02 24.36
C ASN A 522 3.67 33.58 24.74
N GLY A 523 4.11 33.13 25.92
CA GLY A 523 3.95 31.75 26.37
C GLY A 523 5.15 30.84 26.10
N TRP A 524 6.14 31.27 25.29
CA TRP A 524 7.35 30.49 25.00
C TRP A 524 8.05 30.00 26.27
N ASN A 525 8.32 30.90 27.23
CA ASN A 525 9.03 30.53 28.45
C ASN A 525 8.24 29.50 29.29
N ASN A 526 6.91 29.54 29.28
CA ASN A 526 6.10 28.54 30.01
C ASN A 526 6.29 27.14 29.45
N VAL A 527 6.31 27.01 28.12
CA VAL A 527 6.48 25.73 27.43
C VAL A 527 7.94 25.29 27.45
N ARG A 528 8.87 26.20 27.19
CA ARG A 528 10.33 25.97 27.27
C ARG A 528 10.73 25.39 28.62
N ASN A 529 10.22 25.97 29.72
CA ASN A 529 10.55 25.54 31.07
C ASN A 529 9.99 24.16 31.45
N MET A 530 9.14 23.55 30.61
CA MET A 530 8.74 22.15 30.80
C MET A 530 9.86 21.18 30.43
N TYR A 531 10.77 21.58 29.53
CA TYR A 531 11.92 20.77 29.16
C TYR A 531 13.03 20.94 30.20
N ASN A 532 13.69 19.83 30.56
CA ASN A 532 14.82 19.85 31.50
C ASN A 532 16.01 20.66 30.97
N ASN A 533 16.18 20.68 29.64
CA ASN A 533 17.20 21.45 28.95
C ASN A 533 16.56 22.21 27.79
N ASP A 534 16.93 23.47 27.61
CA ASP A 534 16.48 24.29 26.49
C ASP A 534 16.83 23.67 25.12
N GLY A 535 17.97 22.98 25.05
CA GLY A 535 18.40 22.25 23.85
C GLY A 535 17.46 21.11 23.45
N ASP A 536 16.57 20.65 24.33
CA ASP A 536 15.67 19.51 24.09
C ASP A 536 14.33 19.89 23.46
N VAL A 537 14.04 21.18 23.24
CA VAL A 537 12.75 21.63 22.70
C VAL A 537 12.47 20.98 21.34
N ASP A 538 11.28 20.38 21.20
CA ASP A 538 10.84 19.77 19.95
C ASP A 538 10.82 20.81 18.82
N LEU A 539 11.33 20.45 17.64
CA LEU A 539 11.38 21.34 16.47
C LEU A 539 10.04 22.04 16.25
N TYR A 540 8.95 21.28 16.18
CA TYR A 540 7.62 21.82 15.90
C TYR A 540 7.13 22.84 16.94
N VAL A 541 7.49 22.70 18.21
CA VAL A 541 7.17 23.71 19.25
C VAL A 541 7.89 25.01 18.94
N GLY A 542 9.19 24.94 18.66
CA GLY A 542 9.97 26.12 18.31
C GLY A 542 9.43 26.83 17.07
N LEU A 543 9.15 26.08 15.99
CA LEU A 543 8.62 26.64 14.74
C LEU A 543 7.29 27.38 14.93
N LEU A 544 6.38 26.86 15.77
CA LEU A 544 5.10 27.50 16.06
C LEU A 544 5.25 28.71 16.99
N MET A 545 6.32 28.76 17.79
CA MET A 545 6.52 29.80 18.81
C MET A 545 7.47 30.90 18.36
N GLU A 546 8.11 30.80 17.19
CA GLU A 546 8.78 31.94 16.57
C GLU A 546 7.75 33.01 16.17
N GLN A 547 8.14 34.28 16.29
CA GLN A 547 7.39 35.38 15.67
C GLN A 547 7.57 35.31 14.15
N PRO A 548 6.52 35.60 13.36
CA PRO A 548 6.64 35.64 11.90
C PRO A 548 7.68 36.65 11.43
N MET A 549 8.32 36.36 10.31
CA MET A 549 9.17 37.33 9.61
C MET A 549 8.35 38.47 9.02
N GLN A 550 9.02 39.51 8.53
CA GLN A 550 8.36 40.61 7.83
C GLN A 550 7.54 40.11 6.64
N ASN A 551 6.26 40.48 6.61
CA ASN A 551 5.30 40.11 5.56
C ASN A 551 5.18 38.60 5.33
N ALA A 552 5.44 37.79 6.37
CA ALA A 552 5.39 36.33 6.34
C ALA A 552 4.39 35.79 7.37
N GLU A 553 3.91 34.58 7.15
CA GLU A 553 3.08 33.85 8.12
C GLU A 553 3.91 32.98 9.08
N VAL A 554 5.18 32.72 8.75
CA VAL A 554 6.08 31.86 9.55
C VAL A 554 7.36 32.58 10.00
N GLY A 555 7.94 32.08 11.09
CA GLY A 555 9.25 32.53 11.59
C GLY A 555 10.41 32.09 10.69
N PRO A 556 11.63 32.60 10.94
CA PRO A 556 12.79 32.38 10.09
C PRO A 556 13.24 30.92 10.00
N THR A 557 13.09 30.12 11.05
CA THR A 557 13.51 28.70 11.00
C THR A 557 12.54 27.87 10.17
N ALA A 558 11.23 28.11 10.32
CA ALA A 558 10.24 27.47 9.47
C ALA A 558 10.40 27.92 8.01
N GLY A 559 10.59 29.23 7.80
CA GLY A 559 10.85 29.83 6.49
C GLY A 559 12.08 29.22 5.80
N CYS A 560 13.19 29.06 6.52
CA CYS A 560 14.41 28.41 6.02
C CYS A 560 14.14 26.98 5.51
N ILE A 561 13.50 26.12 6.32
CA ILE A 561 13.22 24.72 5.94
C ILE A 561 12.27 24.66 4.73
N ILE A 562 11.27 25.53 4.70
CA ILE A 562 10.28 25.61 3.61
C ILE A 562 10.94 26.09 2.32
N VAL A 563 11.76 27.15 2.38
CA VAL A 563 12.48 27.69 1.23
C VAL A 563 13.51 26.69 0.70
N ASP A 564 14.27 25.99 1.55
CA ASP A 564 15.16 24.90 1.11
C ASP A 564 14.40 23.86 0.29
N GLN A 565 13.27 23.38 0.83
CA GLN A 565 12.48 22.36 0.16
C GLN A 565 11.92 22.84 -1.19
N PHE A 566 11.31 24.02 -1.24
CA PHE A 566 10.71 24.50 -2.49
C PHE A 566 11.75 24.93 -3.52
N LEU A 567 12.92 25.41 -3.10
CA LEU A 567 14.07 25.56 -4.01
C LEU A 567 14.48 24.21 -4.58
N ALA A 568 14.57 23.18 -3.73
CA ALA A 568 14.92 21.83 -4.16
C ALA A 568 13.91 21.24 -5.17
N LEU A 569 12.62 21.47 -4.94
CA LEU A 569 11.56 21.06 -5.86
C LEU A 569 11.57 21.87 -7.16
N ARG A 570 11.87 23.17 -7.12
CA ARG A 570 11.96 24.01 -8.32
C ARG A 570 13.15 23.61 -9.19
N ASP A 571 14.32 23.49 -8.58
CA ASP A 571 15.59 23.36 -9.28
C ASP A 571 15.88 21.89 -9.65
N GLY A 572 15.46 20.94 -8.82
CA GLY A 572 15.61 19.49 -9.04
C GLY A 572 14.55 18.85 -9.96
N ASP A 573 13.46 19.56 -10.30
CA ASP A 573 12.37 19.03 -11.15
C ASP A 573 12.61 19.34 -12.62
N LYS A 574 12.89 18.33 -13.46
CA LYS A 574 13.05 18.47 -14.92
C LYS A 574 11.80 19.07 -15.59
N PHE A 575 10.62 18.86 -15.01
CA PHE A 575 9.34 19.34 -15.54
C PHE A 575 8.81 20.58 -14.78
N HIS A 576 9.67 21.32 -14.08
CA HIS A 576 9.29 22.61 -13.51
C HIS A 576 8.82 23.56 -14.63
N HIS A 577 7.68 24.24 -14.43
CA HIS A 577 6.96 24.90 -15.53
C HIS A 577 7.74 26.05 -16.18
N GLU A 578 8.67 26.67 -15.45
CA GLU A 578 9.53 27.73 -16.01
C GLU A 578 10.80 27.20 -16.72
N LYS A 579 11.08 25.89 -16.69
CA LYS A 579 12.27 25.34 -17.36
C LYS A 579 12.11 25.34 -18.88
N GLN A 580 13.19 25.69 -19.57
CA GLN A 580 13.25 25.72 -21.02
C GLN A 580 12.92 24.33 -21.61
N GLY A 581 12.03 24.29 -22.59
CA GLY A 581 11.64 23.07 -23.29
C GLY A 581 10.46 22.32 -22.66
N VAL A 582 10.00 22.71 -21.47
CA VAL A 582 8.76 22.15 -20.87
C VAL A 582 7.52 22.76 -21.53
N PHE A 583 7.50 24.08 -21.66
CA PHE A 583 6.47 24.83 -22.36
C PHE A 583 7.11 25.77 -23.40
N SER A 584 6.40 26.01 -24.50
CA SER A 584 6.72 27.12 -25.41
C SER A 584 6.53 28.46 -24.70
N SER A 585 7.13 29.54 -25.21
CA SER A 585 6.96 30.88 -24.62
C SER A 585 5.48 31.31 -24.58
N GLY A 586 4.69 30.95 -25.60
CA GLY A 586 3.25 31.22 -25.62
C GLY A 586 2.51 30.45 -24.54
N GLN A 587 2.78 29.15 -24.41
CA GLN A 587 2.17 28.29 -23.38
C GLN A 587 2.53 28.75 -21.96
N LEU A 588 3.80 29.07 -21.72
CA LEU A 588 4.27 29.57 -20.43
C LEU A 588 3.62 30.91 -20.08
N ASN A 589 3.52 31.85 -21.04
CA ASN A 589 2.85 33.12 -20.82
C ASN A 589 1.36 32.93 -20.49
N THR A 590 0.69 31.96 -21.12
CA THR A 590 -0.67 31.59 -20.74
C THR A 590 -0.73 31.10 -19.30
N ILE A 591 0.16 30.17 -18.90
CA ILE A 591 0.22 29.62 -17.54
C ILE A 591 0.46 30.72 -16.51
N LYS A 592 1.39 31.65 -16.76
CA LYS A 592 1.67 32.81 -15.87
C LYS A 592 0.49 33.74 -15.66
N GLY A 593 -0.51 33.68 -16.53
CA GLY A 593 -1.77 34.40 -16.38
C GLY A 593 -2.82 33.69 -15.52
N TRP A 594 -2.51 32.52 -14.94
CA TRP A 594 -3.42 31.78 -14.07
C TRP A 594 -3.18 32.09 -12.60
N THR A 595 -4.27 32.46 -11.94
CA THR A 595 -4.38 32.61 -10.50
C THR A 595 -5.40 31.62 -9.95
N LEU A 596 -5.44 31.42 -8.62
CA LEU A 596 -6.47 30.59 -8.01
C LEU A 596 -7.88 31.13 -8.29
N SER A 597 -8.03 32.46 -8.29
CA SER A 597 -9.30 33.11 -8.66
C SER A 597 -9.71 32.81 -10.10
N LYS A 598 -8.77 32.80 -11.05
CA LYS A 598 -9.04 32.41 -12.45
C LYS A 598 -9.39 30.93 -12.59
N ALA A 599 -8.73 30.05 -11.83
CA ALA A 599 -9.10 28.63 -11.75
C ALA A 599 -10.56 28.47 -11.30
N LEU A 600 -10.97 29.17 -10.23
CA LEU A 600 -12.36 29.14 -9.75
C LEU A 600 -13.34 29.66 -10.80
N CYS A 601 -13.08 30.82 -11.41
CA CYS A 601 -13.95 31.41 -12.43
C CYS A 601 -14.17 30.46 -13.63
N ASN A 602 -13.17 29.65 -14.00
CA ASN A 602 -13.22 28.80 -15.18
C ASN A 602 -13.70 27.36 -14.94
N ALA A 603 -13.78 26.91 -13.69
CA ALA A 603 -14.15 25.53 -13.39
C ALA A 603 -15.35 25.38 -12.46
N MET A 604 -15.71 26.41 -11.68
CA MET A 604 -16.75 26.34 -10.65
C MET A 604 -17.98 27.19 -10.97
N GLU A 605 -19.16 26.71 -10.56
CA GLU A 605 -20.43 27.41 -10.76
C GLU A 605 -20.61 28.58 -9.77
N GLY A 606 -21.37 29.59 -10.18
CA GLY A 606 -21.77 30.70 -9.31
C GLY A 606 -20.62 31.64 -8.94
N MET A 607 -19.53 31.66 -9.73
CA MET A 607 -18.45 32.61 -9.57
C MET A 607 -18.79 33.89 -10.33
N GLY A 608 -19.36 34.88 -9.62
CA GLY A 608 -19.72 36.18 -10.20
C GLY A 608 -18.57 37.18 -10.09
N SER A 609 -18.33 37.65 -8.87
CA SER A 609 -17.25 38.57 -8.51
C SER A 609 -16.48 37.99 -7.33
N ILE A 610 -15.16 37.86 -7.44
CA ILE A 610 -14.32 37.23 -6.41
C ILE A 610 -13.03 38.05 -6.22
N GLN A 611 -12.39 37.97 -5.06
CA GLN A 611 -11.14 38.69 -4.81
C GLN A 611 -10.02 38.24 -5.78
N ALA A 612 -9.21 39.18 -6.25
CA ALA A 612 -8.13 38.89 -7.20
C ALA A 612 -7.15 37.82 -6.71
N ASN A 613 -6.61 38.00 -5.50
CA ASN A 613 -5.79 37.01 -4.82
C ASN A 613 -6.59 36.45 -3.65
N LEU A 614 -6.98 35.17 -3.73
CA LEU A 614 -7.83 34.53 -2.72
C LEU A 614 -7.10 34.23 -1.42
N PHE A 615 -5.76 34.17 -1.43
CA PHE A 615 -4.97 33.89 -0.24
C PHE A 615 -4.89 35.09 0.70
N LYS A 616 -5.06 36.31 0.20
CA LYS A 616 -5.11 37.51 1.05
C LYS A 616 -6.41 37.61 1.81
N LYS A 617 -6.39 38.25 2.98
CA LYS A 617 -7.58 38.52 3.80
C LYS A 617 -8.70 39.13 2.96
N ALA A 618 -9.91 38.60 3.13
CA ALA A 618 -11.07 39.04 2.36
C ALA A 618 -11.33 40.55 2.54
N GLY A 619 -11.60 41.24 1.44
CA GLY A 619 -11.91 42.68 1.42
C GLY A 619 -10.67 43.60 1.38
N THR A 620 -9.45 43.05 1.38
CA THR A 620 -8.21 43.84 1.27
C THR A 620 -7.78 44.09 -0.18
N GLY A 621 -8.36 43.37 -1.14
CA GLY A 621 -8.02 43.46 -2.57
C GLY A 621 -9.21 43.85 -3.44
N GLN A 622 -8.92 44.13 -4.72
CA GLN A 622 -9.97 44.34 -5.72
C GLN A 622 -10.68 43.03 -6.04
N ASN A 623 -12.01 43.11 -6.18
CA ASN A 623 -12.79 42.02 -6.75
C ASN A 623 -12.71 42.06 -8.27
N ILE A 624 -12.52 40.89 -8.86
CA ILE A 624 -12.50 40.66 -10.29
C ILE A 624 -13.82 40.03 -10.73
N ASN A 625 -14.36 40.52 -11.84
CA ASN A 625 -15.55 39.95 -12.47
C ASN A 625 -15.13 38.72 -13.28
N CYS A 626 -15.64 37.54 -12.91
CA CYS A 626 -15.33 36.29 -13.59
C CYS A 626 -15.84 36.25 -15.05
N ASN A 627 -16.81 37.09 -15.41
CA ASN A 627 -17.32 37.23 -16.77
C ASN A 627 -16.51 38.21 -17.63
N SER A 628 -15.50 38.89 -17.05
CA SER A 628 -14.63 39.77 -17.82
C SER A 628 -13.77 38.97 -18.81
N ARG A 629 -13.42 39.58 -19.95
CA ARG A 629 -12.67 38.92 -21.03
C ARG A 629 -11.36 38.27 -20.58
N ASN A 630 -10.69 38.82 -19.57
CA ASN A 630 -9.40 38.31 -19.08
C ASN A 630 -9.55 37.13 -18.11
N MET A 631 -10.75 36.97 -17.53
CA MET A 631 -11.08 35.96 -16.53
C MET A 631 -11.93 34.82 -17.11
N ALA A 632 -12.79 35.14 -18.08
CA ALA A 632 -13.73 34.20 -18.68
C ALA A 632 -13.08 33.40 -19.82
N GLY A 633 -13.29 32.09 -19.78
CA GLY A 633 -12.85 31.17 -20.83
C GLY A 633 -11.40 30.73 -20.65
N MET A 634 -11.15 29.51 -21.12
CA MET A 634 -9.83 28.91 -21.13
C MET A 634 -9.23 29.02 -22.53
N ASP A 635 -8.36 30.01 -22.73
CA ASP A 635 -7.63 30.18 -24.00
C ASP A 635 -6.47 29.18 -24.09
N MET A 636 -6.67 28.13 -24.88
CA MET A 636 -5.66 27.12 -25.19
C MET A 636 -4.98 27.33 -26.54
N THR A 637 -5.16 28.47 -27.21
CA THR A 637 -4.62 28.70 -28.57
C THR A 637 -3.11 28.48 -28.69
N ALA A 638 -2.34 28.74 -27.63
CA ALA A 638 -0.91 28.48 -27.57
C ALA A 638 -0.51 27.00 -27.66
N TRP A 639 -1.46 26.06 -27.50
CA TRP A 639 -1.29 24.62 -27.70
C TRP A 639 -1.70 24.16 -29.10
N ARG A 640 -2.13 25.05 -30.00
CA ARG A 640 -2.54 24.69 -31.36
C ARG A 640 -1.35 24.12 -32.14
N ASP A 641 -1.55 22.95 -32.72
CA ASP A 641 -0.58 22.26 -33.55
C ASP A 641 -0.89 22.54 -35.03
N GLU A 642 -0.21 23.52 -35.61
CA GLU A 642 -0.44 23.94 -37.01
C GLU A 642 -0.09 22.84 -38.02
N SER A 643 0.80 21.92 -37.65
CA SER A 643 1.20 20.77 -38.49
C SER A 643 0.06 19.77 -38.71
N ALA A 644 -0.95 19.76 -37.84
CA ALA A 644 -2.09 18.85 -37.92
C ALA A 644 -3.26 19.38 -38.77
N GLN A 645 -3.24 20.63 -39.22
CA GLN A 645 -4.34 21.26 -39.98
C GLN A 645 -4.13 21.27 -41.51
N SER A 646 -2.95 20.94 -42.02
CA SER A 646 -2.65 20.91 -43.48
C SER A 646 -3.09 19.62 -44.20
N GLY A 647 -4.15 18.94 -43.72
CA GLY A 647 -4.59 17.63 -44.21
C GLY A 647 -5.74 17.62 -45.22
N THR A 648 -6.19 18.77 -45.74
CA THR A 648 -7.22 18.84 -46.78
C THR A 648 -6.75 19.72 -47.94
N GLY A 649 -5.89 19.17 -48.79
CA GLY A 649 -5.39 19.83 -49.99
C GLY A 649 -4.71 18.82 -50.89
N ASP A 650 -5.41 18.41 -51.93
CA ASP A 650 -4.95 17.49 -52.96
C ASP A 650 -3.88 18.18 -53.82
N VAL A 651 -2.59 17.96 -53.53
CA VAL A 651 -1.46 18.22 -54.44
C VAL A 651 -0.30 17.26 -54.15
N GLY A 652 0.05 16.46 -55.15
CA GLY A 652 1.45 16.15 -55.46
C GLY A 652 1.99 14.87 -54.86
N GLU A 653 2.07 13.84 -55.71
CA GLU A 653 2.88 12.64 -55.50
C GLU A 653 4.29 13.00 -54.99
N GLY A 654 4.54 12.64 -53.74
CA GLY A 654 5.77 12.87 -53.00
C GLY A 654 5.61 12.42 -51.55
N GLU A 655 5.09 11.20 -51.37
CA GLU A 655 4.80 10.59 -50.07
C GLU A 655 6.08 10.39 -49.22
N GLU A 656 6.21 11.14 -48.12
CA GLU A 656 6.59 10.56 -46.84
C GLU A 656 5.32 10.48 -45.98
N GLU A 657 4.50 9.46 -46.26
CA GLU A 657 3.46 9.01 -45.33
C GLU A 657 4.12 8.67 -43.98
N ASP A 658 3.64 9.29 -42.90
CA ASP A 658 3.82 8.75 -41.55
C ASP A 658 3.47 7.26 -41.57
N CYS A 659 4.44 6.42 -41.28
CA CYS A 659 4.37 5.00 -41.56
C CYS A 659 3.53 4.27 -40.53
N VAL A 660 2.25 4.59 -40.41
CA VAL A 660 1.40 4.04 -39.34
C VAL A 660 0.73 2.75 -39.82
N ASP A 661 0.79 1.69 -39.01
CA ASP A 661 0.08 0.45 -39.33
C ASP A 661 -1.44 0.59 -39.13
N ARG A 662 -2.21 -0.40 -39.59
CA ARG A 662 -3.69 -0.38 -39.49
C ARG A 662 -4.23 -0.39 -38.05
N PHE A 663 -3.37 -0.50 -37.05
CA PHE A 663 -3.69 -0.50 -35.62
C PHE A 663 -3.25 0.81 -34.94
N GLY A 664 -2.72 1.78 -35.70
CA GLY A 664 -2.37 3.10 -35.18
C GLY A 664 -0.94 3.18 -34.63
N ASN A 665 -0.11 2.16 -34.81
CA ASN A 665 1.28 2.19 -34.34
C ASN A 665 2.20 2.80 -35.40
N VAL A 666 3.04 3.75 -35.00
CA VAL A 666 4.10 4.32 -35.87
C VAL A 666 5.11 3.21 -36.21
N LEU A 667 5.42 3.06 -37.50
CA LEU A 667 6.49 2.21 -38.03
C LEU A 667 7.67 3.11 -38.40
N VAL A 668 8.89 2.65 -38.19
CA VAL A 668 10.10 3.31 -38.70
C VAL A 668 10.76 2.34 -39.68
N PRO A 669 10.51 2.44 -40.99
CA PRO A 669 11.11 1.52 -41.97
C PRO A 669 12.64 1.60 -41.94
N PRO A 670 13.36 0.46 -41.96
CA PRO A 670 14.81 0.49 -42.14
C PRO A 670 15.19 1.02 -43.52
N GLU A 671 16.37 1.63 -43.62
CA GLU A 671 16.90 2.25 -44.84
C GLU A 671 16.74 1.33 -46.06
N GLY A 672 16.13 1.84 -47.14
CA GLY A 672 15.85 1.09 -48.36
C GLY A 672 14.52 0.31 -48.39
N CYS A 673 13.69 0.39 -47.34
CA CYS A 673 12.35 -0.20 -47.34
C CYS A 673 11.22 0.84 -47.34
N SER A 674 10.27 0.74 -48.29
CA SER A 674 9.13 1.65 -48.36
C SER A 674 8.04 1.34 -47.33
N CYS A 675 7.29 2.35 -46.89
CA CYS A 675 6.17 2.18 -45.95
C CYS A 675 5.11 1.18 -46.41
N LYS A 676 4.84 1.13 -47.71
CA LYS A 676 3.93 0.14 -48.32
C LYS A 676 4.41 -1.31 -48.14
N LYS A 677 5.72 -1.54 -48.05
CA LYS A 677 6.31 -2.84 -47.70
C LYS A 677 6.29 -3.09 -46.20
N ALA A 678 6.52 -2.07 -45.36
CA ALA A 678 6.47 -2.16 -43.90
C ALA A 678 5.06 -2.53 -43.40
N LYS A 679 4.02 -1.84 -43.90
CA LYS A 679 2.59 -2.12 -43.62
C LYS A 679 2.16 -3.55 -43.98
N LYS A 680 2.92 -4.26 -44.82
CA LYS A 680 2.66 -5.65 -45.27
C LYS A 680 3.63 -6.67 -44.68
N ASN A 681 4.44 -6.31 -43.68
CA ASN A 681 5.52 -7.15 -43.12
C ASN A 681 6.48 -7.70 -44.19
N LYS A 682 6.84 -6.85 -45.17
CA LYS A 682 7.76 -7.17 -46.27
C LYS A 682 9.08 -6.41 -46.18
N CYS A 683 9.35 -5.74 -45.07
CA CYS A 683 10.65 -5.13 -44.79
C CYS A 683 11.54 -6.10 -43.99
N PRO A 684 12.86 -6.14 -44.28
CA PRO A 684 13.81 -6.81 -43.39
C PRO A 684 13.75 -6.18 -41.99
N GLY A 685 13.79 -6.98 -40.92
CA GLY A 685 13.80 -6.46 -39.54
C GLY A 685 12.45 -6.03 -38.94
N ILE A 686 11.43 -5.70 -39.75
CA ILE A 686 10.08 -5.36 -39.24
C ILE A 686 9.12 -6.54 -39.46
N CYS A 687 8.62 -7.10 -38.35
CA CYS A 687 7.58 -8.11 -38.38
C CYS A 687 6.63 -7.87 -37.23
N ARG A 688 5.33 -7.70 -37.51
CA ARG A 688 4.30 -7.47 -36.50
C ARG A 688 3.20 -8.52 -36.58
N ASP A 689 2.75 -9.08 -35.46
CA ASP A 689 1.73 -10.13 -35.44
C ASP A 689 0.32 -9.54 -35.66
N PRO A 690 -0.34 -9.85 -36.79
CA PRO A 690 -1.68 -9.32 -37.07
C PRO A 690 -2.76 -9.82 -36.10
N LYS A 691 -2.50 -10.92 -35.37
CA LYS A 691 -3.43 -11.49 -34.39
C LYS A 691 -3.30 -10.89 -32.99
N ASN A 692 -2.26 -10.10 -32.75
CA ASN A 692 -1.98 -9.48 -31.45
C ASN A 692 -1.83 -7.95 -31.59
N ASN A 693 -2.84 -7.30 -32.17
CA ASN A 693 -2.91 -5.83 -32.34
C ASN A 693 -1.65 -5.18 -32.96
N GLY A 694 -0.90 -5.90 -33.80
CA GLY A 694 0.30 -5.36 -34.44
C GLY A 694 1.53 -5.31 -33.52
N ALA A 695 1.56 -6.08 -32.43
CA ALA A 695 2.76 -6.21 -31.59
C ALA A 695 3.98 -6.65 -32.41
N GLU A 696 5.12 -6.02 -32.14
CA GLU A 696 6.39 -6.27 -32.83
C GLU A 696 6.97 -7.64 -32.44
N VAL A 697 7.30 -8.42 -33.46
CA VAL A 697 7.80 -9.79 -33.39
C VAL A 697 9.26 -9.75 -33.82
N ASN A 698 10.15 -9.97 -32.87
CA ASN A 698 11.58 -10.00 -33.12
C ASN A 698 11.91 -11.13 -34.12
N ILE A 699 12.57 -10.81 -35.24
CA ILE A 699 12.90 -11.77 -36.31
C ILE A 699 14.38 -12.17 -36.18
N PRO A 700 14.70 -13.44 -35.83
CA PRO A 700 16.08 -13.91 -35.83
C PRO A 700 16.72 -13.85 -37.24
N GLU A 701 18.01 -13.57 -37.31
CA GLU A 701 18.80 -13.53 -38.56
C GLU A 701 18.61 -14.81 -39.39
N GLY A 702 18.29 -14.67 -40.68
CA GLY A 702 17.98 -15.80 -41.58
C GLY A 702 16.55 -16.37 -41.47
N CYS A 703 15.68 -15.80 -40.63
CA CYS A 703 14.28 -16.20 -40.52
C CYS A 703 13.32 -15.28 -41.30
N SER A 704 12.27 -15.85 -41.89
CA SER A 704 11.18 -15.05 -42.47
C SER A 704 10.17 -14.60 -41.40
N CYS A 705 9.58 -13.40 -41.54
CA CYS A 705 8.54 -12.90 -40.64
C CYS A 705 7.36 -13.89 -40.47
N LYS A 706 6.95 -14.58 -41.54
CA LYS A 706 5.90 -15.61 -41.49
C LYS A 706 6.30 -16.81 -40.62
N ALA A 707 7.59 -17.15 -40.56
CA ALA A 707 8.11 -18.17 -39.68
C ALA A 707 8.25 -17.64 -38.24
N ALA A 708 8.66 -16.38 -38.02
CA ALA A 708 8.71 -15.76 -36.70
C ALA A 708 7.32 -15.67 -36.02
N ILE A 709 6.30 -15.16 -36.73
CA ILE A 709 4.90 -15.11 -36.24
C ILE A 709 4.37 -16.52 -35.91
N LYS A 710 4.82 -17.54 -36.63
CA LYS A 710 4.44 -18.94 -36.39
C LYS A 710 5.38 -19.68 -35.43
N ASN A 711 6.38 -19.02 -34.85
CA ASN A 711 7.44 -19.62 -34.02
C ASN A 711 8.16 -20.81 -34.70
N LYS A 712 8.54 -20.64 -35.97
CA LYS A 712 9.20 -21.65 -36.83
C LYS A 712 10.55 -21.18 -37.38
N CYS A 713 11.20 -20.21 -36.75
CA CYS A 713 12.52 -19.75 -37.19
C CYS A 713 13.62 -20.81 -36.96
N PRO A 714 14.51 -21.05 -37.94
CA PRO A 714 15.74 -21.77 -37.69
C PRO A 714 16.64 -20.92 -36.76
N PRO A 715 17.33 -21.52 -35.77
CA PRO A 715 18.21 -20.76 -34.89
C PRO A 715 19.48 -20.28 -35.65
N PRO A 716 20.10 -19.15 -35.23
CA PRO A 716 21.36 -18.66 -35.80
C PRO A 716 22.47 -19.72 -35.77
N ALA A 717 23.45 -19.63 -36.66
CA ALA A 717 24.62 -20.51 -36.63
C ALA A 717 25.36 -20.37 -35.28
N GLY A 718 25.53 -21.46 -34.54
CA GLY A 718 26.04 -21.41 -33.15
C GLY A 718 24.98 -21.60 -32.08
N PHE A 719 23.70 -21.39 -32.42
CA PHE A 719 22.59 -21.39 -31.47
C PHE A 719 21.63 -22.56 -31.72
N CYS A 720 20.97 -22.99 -30.65
CA CYS A 720 20.05 -24.12 -30.63
C CYS A 720 18.72 -23.71 -30.02
N PHE A 721 17.63 -24.26 -30.55
CA PHE A 721 16.29 -23.96 -30.09
C PHE A 721 15.65 -25.14 -29.37
N HIS A 722 15.20 -24.94 -28.13
CA HIS A 722 14.52 -25.96 -27.35
C HIS A 722 13.02 -25.99 -27.67
N LYS A 723 12.61 -26.88 -28.59
CA LYS A 723 11.23 -26.98 -29.13
C LYS A 723 10.12 -26.98 -28.08
N LYS A 724 10.35 -27.55 -26.89
CA LYS A 724 9.33 -27.68 -25.83
C LYS A 724 9.15 -26.42 -24.98
N LEU A 725 10.22 -25.63 -24.83
CA LEU A 725 10.25 -24.46 -23.93
C LEU A 725 10.29 -23.13 -24.70
N LYS A 726 10.46 -23.18 -26.02
CA LYS A 726 10.50 -22.02 -26.91
C LYS A 726 11.61 -21.00 -26.61
N VAL A 727 12.75 -21.45 -26.09
CA VAL A 727 13.93 -20.62 -25.78
C VAL A 727 15.12 -20.98 -26.68
N GLN A 728 15.89 -19.98 -27.12
CA GLN A 728 17.18 -20.15 -27.83
C GLN A 728 18.36 -20.10 -26.85
N PHE A 729 19.40 -20.90 -27.09
CA PHE A 729 20.65 -20.88 -26.32
C PHE A 729 21.86 -21.17 -27.21
N GLU A 730 23.03 -20.67 -26.84
CA GLU A 730 24.28 -20.86 -27.59
C GLU A 730 24.92 -22.22 -27.28
N ALA A 731 25.42 -22.93 -28.30
CA ALA A 731 25.89 -24.31 -28.19
C ALA A 731 27.22 -24.53 -28.91
N ILE A 732 28.23 -23.77 -28.50
CA ILE A 732 29.61 -23.93 -28.95
C ILE A 732 30.30 -24.95 -28.04
N CYS A 733 30.71 -26.08 -28.60
CA CYS A 733 31.41 -27.12 -27.85
C CYS A 733 32.91 -26.82 -27.84
N GLY A 734 33.68 -27.32 -26.86
CA GLY A 734 35.10 -26.94 -26.68
C GLY A 734 36.07 -27.25 -27.84
N ASP A 735 35.58 -27.81 -28.95
CA ASP A 735 36.28 -27.91 -30.25
C ASP A 735 36.01 -26.69 -31.18
N GLY A 736 35.34 -25.65 -30.68
CA GLY A 736 35.03 -24.41 -31.41
C GLY A 736 33.92 -24.55 -32.45
N LYS A 737 33.23 -25.70 -32.52
CA LYS A 737 32.18 -25.97 -33.52
C LYS A 737 30.78 -26.02 -32.88
N ALA A 738 29.81 -25.43 -33.56
CA ALA A 738 28.41 -25.43 -33.16
C ALA A 738 27.77 -26.83 -33.34
N ASN A 739 27.25 -27.45 -32.27
CA ASN A 739 26.57 -28.76 -32.39
C ASN A 739 25.42 -28.95 -31.37
N CYS A 740 24.20 -28.58 -31.78
CA CYS A 740 22.99 -28.67 -30.96
C CYS A 740 22.68 -30.05 -30.40
N LYS A 741 23.01 -31.11 -31.15
CA LYS A 741 22.69 -32.48 -30.74
C LYS A 741 23.56 -32.94 -29.57
N ARG A 742 24.81 -32.47 -29.50
CA ARG A 742 25.75 -32.74 -28.38
C ARG A 742 25.44 -31.84 -27.17
N ALA A 743 25.11 -30.57 -27.38
CA ALA A 743 24.75 -29.64 -26.30
C ALA A 743 23.46 -30.07 -25.58
N MET A 744 22.40 -30.43 -26.31
CA MET A 744 21.14 -30.96 -25.74
C MET A 744 21.32 -32.27 -24.95
N LYS A 745 22.43 -32.98 -25.16
CA LYS A 745 22.79 -34.22 -24.45
C LYS A 745 23.87 -33.99 -23.39
N ASN A 746 24.18 -32.75 -23.02
CA ASN A 746 25.24 -32.38 -22.07
C ASN A 746 26.62 -33.01 -22.40
N SER A 747 26.92 -33.12 -23.69
CA SER A 747 28.12 -33.83 -24.19
C SER A 747 29.20 -32.88 -24.73
N CYS A 748 29.14 -31.59 -24.39
CA CYS A 748 30.13 -30.57 -24.78
C CYS A 748 31.02 -30.20 -23.59
N SER A 749 32.34 -30.13 -23.81
CA SER A 749 33.30 -29.73 -22.78
C SER A 749 33.15 -28.24 -22.50
N GLY A 750 32.89 -27.87 -21.24
CA GLY A 750 32.83 -26.47 -20.79
C GLY A 750 31.42 -25.90 -20.54
N ILE A 751 30.35 -26.55 -21.00
CA ILE A 751 28.96 -26.08 -20.82
C ILE A 751 28.10 -27.19 -20.19
N CYS A 752 27.40 -26.88 -19.10
CA CYS A 752 26.49 -27.78 -18.38
C CYS A 752 25.12 -27.13 -18.19
N HIS A 753 24.05 -27.77 -18.68
CA HIS A 753 22.67 -27.32 -18.42
C HIS A 753 22.04 -28.16 -17.29
N ASN A 754 21.61 -27.49 -16.22
CA ASN A 754 20.68 -28.05 -15.22
C ASN A 754 19.26 -27.72 -15.68
N GLY A 755 18.37 -28.71 -15.69
CA GLY A 755 17.09 -28.66 -16.41
C GLY A 755 16.02 -27.67 -15.94
N ASP A 756 16.36 -26.64 -15.17
CA ASP A 756 15.47 -25.55 -14.74
C ASP A 756 16.06 -24.21 -15.20
N PHE A 757 15.45 -23.57 -16.21
CA PHE A 757 15.93 -22.31 -16.81
C PHE A 757 15.01 -21.11 -16.54
N GLU A 758 14.22 -21.14 -15.48
CA GLU A 758 13.42 -19.96 -15.10
C GLU A 758 14.20 -18.89 -14.35
N ASN A 759 15.45 -19.11 -13.91
CA ASN A 759 16.26 -18.09 -13.23
C ASN A 759 17.79 -18.35 -13.26
N THR A 760 18.45 -18.39 -14.43
CA THR A 760 19.93 -18.30 -14.43
C THR A 760 20.51 -17.73 -15.73
N LEU A 761 21.25 -16.62 -15.61
CA LEU A 761 22.22 -16.17 -16.60
C LEU A 761 23.32 -17.24 -16.77
N LEU A 762 23.56 -17.65 -18.02
CA LEU A 762 24.57 -18.66 -18.39
C LEU A 762 25.99 -18.09 -18.20
N THR A 763 26.81 -18.74 -17.36
CA THR A 763 28.21 -19.14 -17.65
C THR A 763 28.85 -19.74 -16.38
N ALA A 764 29.14 -21.05 -16.40
CA ALA A 764 30.09 -21.65 -15.47
C ALA A 764 30.94 -22.68 -16.23
N SER A 765 32.25 -22.42 -16.32
CA SER A 765 33.22 -23.30 -16.97
C SER A 765 33.46 -24.56 -16.13
N LYS A 766 33.52 -25.71 -16.82
CA LYS A 766 33.68 -27.05 -16.24
C LYS A 766 35.12 -27.26 -15.71
N PRO A 767 35.35 -27.65 -14.44
CA PRO A 767 36.69 -27.99 -13.95
C PRO A 767 37.25 -29.25 -14.63
N GLU A 768 38.57 -29.28 -14.86
CA GLU A 768 39.25 -30.44 -15.46
C GLU A 768 39.08 -31.70 -14.61
N GLY A 769 38.72 -32.81 -15.27
CA GLY A 769 38.55 -34.14 -14.65
C GLY A 769 37.10 -34.62 -14.47
N CYS A 770 36.10 -33.74 -14.59
CA CYS A 770 34.70 -34.13 -14.34
C CYS A 770 34.03 -34.76 -15.58
N LYS A 771 33.49 -35.99 -15.50
CA LYS A 771 32.91 -36.70 -16.68
C LYS A 771 31.41 -36.46 -16.93
N LYS A 772 30.61 -35.98 -15.95
CA LYS A 772 29.15 -35.68 -16.08
C LYS A 772 28.71 -34.49 -15.20
N CYS A 773 27.85 -33.60 -15.70
CA CYS A 773 27.44 -32.34 -15.02
C CYS A 773 26.73 -32.52 -13.67
N LYS A 774 25.92 -33.58 -13.51
CA LYS A 774 25.15 -33.81 -12.27
C LYS A 774 26.04 -34.12 -11.06
N THR A 775 27.27 -34.56 -11.30
CA THR A 775 28.24 -34.95 -10.27
C THR A 775 29.09 -33.77 -9.81
N CYS A 776 29.27 -32.72 -10.63
CA CYS A 776 30.19 -31.62 -10.30
C CYS A 776 29.59 -30.53 -9.39
N ILE A 777 28.28 -30.56 -9.10
CA ILE A 777 27.63 -29.62 -8.14
C ILE A 777 27.58 -30.23 -6.72
N GLN A 778 27.80 -31.54 -6.56
CA GLN A 778 27.64 -32.21 -5.27
C GLN A 778 28.93 -32.43 -4.47
N ASP A 779 30.12 -32.13 -5.01
CA ASP A 779 31.39 -32.38 -4.31
C ASP A 779 32.37 -31.18 -4.40
N ILE A 780 32.02 -30.03 -3.81
CA ILE A 780 33.06 -29.11 -3.29
C ILE A 780 33.22 -29.42 -1.81
N ASP A 781 33.88 -30.56 -1.54
CA ASP A 781 34.37 -30.94 -0.22
C ASP A 781 35.75 -30.31 -0.01
N PHE A 782 35.84 -29.37 0.93
CA PHE A 782 37.08 -28.77 1.40
C PHE A 782 37.77 -29.69 2.42
N SER A 783 38.10 -30.94 2.08
CA SER A 783 39.09 -31.69 2.85
C SER A 783 39.66 -32.90 2.12
N GLN A 784 40.94 -32.82 1.73
CA GLN A 784 42.00 -33.75 2.15
C GLN A 784 43.29 -33.51 1.33
N ARG A 785 44.22 -32.75 1.92
CA ARG A 785 45.65 -33.07 1.87
C ARG A 785 46.02 -33.65 3.23
N LYS A 786 46.36 -34.94 3.29
CA LYS A 786 47.03 -35.54 4.46
C LYS A 786 48.52 -35.71 4.19
N ASN A 787 49.29 -35.36 5.23
CA ASN A 787 50.62 -35.80 5.64
C ASN A 787 51.83 -34.90 5.29
N LYS A 788 52.28 -34.11 6.28
CA LYS A 788 53.33 -34.55 7.23
C LYS A 788 53.43 -33.65 8.47
N SER A 789 53.45 -34.32 9.63
CA SER A 789 54.13 -34.01 10.92
C SER A 789 53.83 -32.72 11.72
N GLY A 790 53.35 -32.90 12.96
CA GLY A 790 53.96 -32.18 14.11
C GLY A 790 53.06 -31.54 15.18
N LYS A 791 52.54 -32.36 16.12
CA LYS A 791 52.39 -32.12 17.58
C LYS A 791 51.49 -30.99 18.14
N LYS A 792 50.51 -31.48 18.94
CA LYS A 792 50.08 -31.08 20.31
C LYS A 792 48.95 -30.05 20.51
N ASN A 793 47.76 -30.60 20.80
CA ASN A 793 46.84 -30.39 21.93
C ASN A 793 46.64 -28.98 22.54
N ALA A 794 45.39 -28.51 22.59
CA ALA A 794 44.57 -28.49 23.83
C ALA A 794 43.07 -28.16 23.59
N ASN A 795 42.21 -28.96 24.22
CA ASN A 795 40.79 -28.83 24.66
C ASN A 795 39.91 -27.65 24.18
N LYS A 796 38.72 -27.90 23.60
CA LYS A 796 37.41 -28.35 24.19
C LYS A 796 36.68 -27.31 25.07
N ASN A 797 35.57 -26.78 24.51
CA ASN A 797 34.18 -26.76 25.04
C ASN A 797 33.50 -25.38 25.07
N ARG A 798 32.64 -25.11 24.09
CA ARG A 798 31.18 -24.85 24.19
C ARG A 798 30.63 -24.44 22.81
N ASP A 799 29.32 -24.61 22.63
CA ASP A 799 28.52 -24.26 21.45
C ASP A 799 28.41 -25.30 20.32
N VAL A 800 27.84 -26.46 20.67
CA VAL A 800 26.99 -27.24 19.76
C VAL A 800 25.67 -27.42 20.50
N PHE A 801 24.67 -26.59 20.20
CA PHE A 801 23.23 -26.80 20.41
C PHE A 801 22.56 -25.47 20.00
N LEU A 802 22.04 -25.37 18.76
CA LEU A 802 21.06 -24.37 18.26
C LEU A 802 21.12 -24.16 16.72
N LYS A 803 22.07 -24.76 15.99
CA LYS A 803 22.17 -24.62 14.52
C LYS A 803 21.66 -25.81 13.69
N ASP A 804 21.29 -26.92 14.33
CA ASP A 804 20.86 -28.13 13.63
C ASP A 804 19.34 -28.25 13.43
N GLU A 805 18.50 -27.48 14.14
CA GLU A 805 17.02 -27.63 14.02
C GLU A 805 16.39 -26.86 12.84
N ILE A 806 17.03 -25.82 12.29
CA ILE A 806 16.40 -24.99 11.24
C ILE A 806 16.75 -25.46 9.81
N LYS A 807 17.77 -26.31 9.64
CA LYS A 807 18.17 -26.85 8.32
C LYS A 807 17.44 -28.14 7.92
N GLU A 808 16.74 -28.81 8.83
CA GLU A 808 16.01 -30.05 8.52
C GLU A 808 14.60 -29.84 7.93
N GLU A 809 13.97 -28.67 8.11
CA GLU A 809 12.58 -28.45 7.64
C GLU A 809 12.42 -28.17 6.13
N LYS A 810 13.49 -27.82 5.40
CA LYS A 810 13.39 -27.58 3.94
C LYS A 810 13.59 -28.83 3.08
N SER A 811 13.88 -30.00 3.68
CA SER A 811 13.84 -31.29 2.98
C SER A 811 13.04 -32.33 3.77
N LYS A 812 11.72 -32.35 3.56
CA LYS A 812 10.82 -33.53 3.55
C LYS A 812 9.35 -33.09 3.75
N ILE A 813 8.71 -32.53 2.72
CA ILE A 813 7.29 -32.83 2.51
C ILE A 813 7.18 -33.49 1.14
N VAL A 814 7.53 -34.78 1.11
CA VAL A 814 7.11 -35.65 0.02
C VAL A 814 5.60 -35.70 0.11
N LYS A 815 4.90 -35.00 -0.79
CA LYS A 815 3.43 -35.07 -0.85
C LYS A 815 3.05 -36.53 -1.12
N PRO A 816 2.22 -37.17 -0.26
CA PRO A 816 1.94 -38.59 -0.40
C PRO A 816 1.26 -38.89 -1.73
N LYS A 817 1.64 -39.97 -2.40
CA LYS A 817 0.91 -40.44 -3.58
C LYS A 817 -0.38 -41.12 -3.13
N MET A 818 -1.39 -41.14 -4.00
CA MET A 818 -2.66 -41.84 -3.76
C MET A 818 -2.46 -43.29 -3.28
N GLU A 819 -1.51 -43.99 -3.89
CA GLU A 819 -1.16 -45.36 -3.56
C GLU A 819 -0.59 -45.49 -2.14
N ASP A 820 0.16 -44.49 -1.69
CA ASP A 820 0.73 -44.43 -0.34
C ASP A 820 -0.36 -44.13 0.70
N LEU A 821 -1.33 -43.27 0.36
CA LEU A 821 -2.50 -42.97 1.21
C LEU A 821 -3.39 -44.21 1.40
N LEU A 822 -3.73 -44.89 0.30
CA LEU A 822 -4.51 -46.13 0.32
C LEU A 822 -3.79 -47.25 1.08
N LYS A 823 -2.47 -47.36 0.90
CA LYS A 823 -1.67 -48.33 1.64
C LYS A 823 -1.67 -48.01 3.14
N THR A 824 -1.40 -46.76 3.52
CA THR A 824 -1.39 -46.32 4.92
C THR A 824 -2.73 -46.55 5.59
N TYR A 825 -3.83 -46.23 4.89
CA TYR A 825 -5.19 -46.49 5.33
C TYR A 825 -5.46 -48.00 5.55
N ARG A 826 -5.08 -48.85 4.60
CA ARG A 826 -5.24 -50.31 4.72
C ARG A 826 -4.37 -50.89 5.84
N ASP A 827 -3.13 -50.42 5.97
CA ASP A 827 -2.21 -50.81 7.04
C ASP A 827 -2.80 -50.40 8.42
N TYR A 828 -3.33 -49.18 8.54
CA TYR A 828 -4.03 -48.69 9.74
C TYR A 828 -5.24 -49.56 10.11
N CYS A 829 -6.09 -49.92 9.14
CA CYS A 829 -7.25 -50.78 9.39
C CYS A 829 -6.89 -52.27 9.61
N SER A 830 -5.68 -52.69 9.22
CA SER A 830 -5.18 -54.07 9.38
C SER A 830 -4.37 -54.30 10.66
N ASP A 831 -3.94 -53.24 11.37
CA ASP A 831 -3.15 -53.36 12.61
C ASP A 831 -4.01 -53.90 13.78
N SER A 832 -3.78 -55.18 14.10
CA SER A 832 -4.49 -55.95 15.12
C SER A 832 -4.57 -55.32 16.53
N LYS A 833 -3.70 -54.36 16.89
CA LYS A 833 -3.78 -53.65 18.18
C LYS A 833 -4.87 -52.57 18.18
N LEU A 834 -4.99 -51.82 17.09
CA LEU A 834 -6.07 -50.84 16.88
C LEU A 834 -7.40 -51.56 16.57
N THR A 835 -7.35 -52.63 15.79
CA THR A 835 -8.51 -53.47 15.49
C THR A 835 -9.10 -54.09 16.77
N LYS A 836 -8.30 -54.45 17.79
CA LYS A 836 -8.82 -54.94 19.09
C LYS A 836 -9.43 -53.85 19.98
N ILE A 837 -8.93 -52.60 19.90
CA ILE A 837 -9.51 -51.46 20.63
C ILE A 837 -10.83 -51.00 19.99
N LEU A 838 -10.91 -51.03 18.65
CA LEU A 838 -12.10 -50.67 17.88
C LEU A 838 -13.17 -51.78 17.89
N ILE A 839 -12.79 -53.06 17.85
CA ILE A 839 -13.72 -54.19 17.97
C ILE A 839 -14.37 -54.25 19.36
N ASN A 840 -13.68 -53.86 20.43
CA ASN A 840 -14.29 -53.74 21.76
C ASN A 840 -15.30 -52.58 21.90
N ARG A 841 -15.33 -51.64 20.95
CA ARG A 841 -16.40 -50.63 20.82
C ARG A 841 -17.55 -51.08 19.91
N ALA A 842 -17.35 -52.12 19.09
CA ALA A 842 -18.37 -52.66 18.18
C ALA A 842 -19.30 -53.69 18.87
N SER A 843 -18.99 -54.17 20.07
CA SER A 843 -19.82 -55.14 20.81
C SER A 843 -21.01 -54.54 21.56
N THR A 844 -21.25 -53.22 21.47
CA THR A 844 -22.46 -52.54 21.99
C THR A 844 -23.38 -52.01 20.89
N LEU A 845 -23.40 -52.68 19.72
CA LEU A 845 -24.22 -52.32 18.55
C LEU A 845 -25.69 -52.81 18.57
N GLU A 846 -26.28 -53.11 19.72
CA GLU A 846 -27.74 -53.34 19.84
C GLU A 846 -28.51 -52.16 20.48
N GLY A 847 -27.82 -51.14 21.01
CA GLY A 847 -28.48 -50.05 21.76
C GLY A 847 -28.79 -48.76 20.98
N LEU A 848 -28.24 -48.55 19.77
CA LEU A 848 -28.27 -47.25 19.08
C LEU A 848 -29.41 -47.10 18.06
N SER A 849 -30.59 -47.70 18.32
CA SER A 849 -31.78 -47.52 17.47
C SER A 849 -32.66 -46.33 17.86
N LYS A 850 -32.20 -45.40 18.72
CA LYS A 850 -33.03 -44.26 19.18
C LYS A 850 -32.40 -42.86 19.02
N GLY A 851 -31.32 -42.72 18.26
CA GLY A 851 -30.66 -41.43 18.08
C GLY A 851 -29.92 -41.26 16.75
N GLY A 852 -30.61 -41.46 15.62
CA GLY A 852 -30.30 -40.85 14.33
C GLY A 852 -28.83 -40.66 13.90
N VAL A 853 -28.00 -41.72 13.89
CA VAL A 853 -26.71 -41.66 13.18
C VAL A 853 -26.95 -41.81 11.68
N GLN A 854 -26.86 -40.70 10.94
CA GLN A 854 -27.01 -40.67 9.48
C GLN A 854 -25.72 -41.16 8.78
N PHE A 855 -25.71 -42.44 8.38
CA PHE A 855 -24.66 -43.05 7.54
C PHE A 855 -24.49 -42.40 6.15
N SER A 856 -25.36 -41.49 5.73
CA SER A 856 -25.23 -40.72 4.48
C SER A 856 -23.98 -39.80 4.46
N THR A 857 -23.43 -39.47 5.63
CA THR A 857 -22.28 -38.56 5.80
C THR A 857 -20.91 -39.21 5.54
N CYS A 858 -20.85 -40.54 5.37
CA CYS A 858 -19.60 -41.24 5.12
C CYS A 858 -19.20 -41.26 3.63
N VAL A 859 -20.21 -41.20 2.73
CA VAL A 859 -20.03 -41.24 1.27
C VAL A 859 -20.18 -39.86 0.64
N THR A 860 -20.88 -38.93 1.29
CA THR A 860 -20.86 -37.52 0.92
C THR A 860 -19.61 -36.90 1.53
N ALA A 861 -18.62 -36.62 0.68
CA ALA A 861 -17.29 -36.10 0.99
C ALA A 861 -17.25 -35.32 2.31
N LYS A 862 -16.51 -35.83 3.31
CA LYS A 862 -16.29 -35.16 4.60
C LYS A 862 -15.43 -33.88 4.50
N SER A 863 -15.38 -33.32 3.31
CA SER A 863 -14.57 -32.20 2.92
C SER A 863 -15.15 -31.67 1.60
N ALA A 864 -16.18 -30.82 1.71
CA ALA A 864 -16.37 -29.62 0.92
C ALA A 864 -17.81 -29.11 1.03
N SER A 865 -18.02 -27.84 0.69
CA SER A 865 -19.33 -27.19 0.70
C SER A 865 -20.39 -28.00 -0.08
N THR A 866 -21.66 -27.72 0.19
CA THR A 866 -22.82 -28.22 -0.56
C THR A 866 -22.64 -28.15 -2.08
N ALA A 867 -21.83 -27.19 -2.54
CA ALA A 867 -21.50 -26.97 -3.94
C ALA A 867 -20.61 -28.06 -4.56
N LEU A 868 -19.79 -28.77 -3.78
CA LEU A 868 -18.98 -29.88 -4.30
C LEU A 868 -19.76 -31.18 -4.40
N THR A 869 -20.65 -31.42 -3.44
CA THR A 869 -21.66 -32.47 -3.55
C THR A 869 -22.56 -32.20 -4.75
N GLN A 870 -23.04 -30.96 -4.92
CA GLN A 870 -23.84 -30.53 -6.07
C GLN A 870 -23.10 -30.69 -7.40
N MET A 871 -21.83 -30.26 -7.48
CA MET A 871 -20.98 -30.44 -8.64
C MET A 871 -20.81 -31.93 -9.00
N PHE A 872 -20.64 -32.79 -8.00
CA PHE A 872 -20.50 -34.24 -8.24
C PHE A 872 -21.82 -34.86 -8.73
N LEU A 873 -22.96 -34.44 -8.18
CA LEU A 873 -24.30 -34.84 -8.61
C LEU A 873 -24.59 -34.40 -10.06
N GLU A 874 -24.24 -33.16 -10.41
CA GLU A 874 -24.39 -32.59 -11.76
C GLU A 874 -23.52 -33.29 -12.81
N ILE A 875 -22.29 -33.64 -12.45
CA ILE A 875 -21.33 -34.28 -13.35
C ILE A 875 -21.62 -35.77 -13.56
N THR A 876 -22.08 -36.47 -12.53
CA THR A 876 -22.27 -37.93 -12.58
C THR A 876 -23.72 -38.34 -12.84
N GLY A 877 -24.69 -37.42 -12.70
CA GLY A 877 -26.11 -37.68 -12.94
C GLY A 877 -26.80 -38.57 -11.90
N PHE A 878 -26.14 -38.89 -10.78
CA PHE A 878 -26.70 -39.75 -9.74
C PHE A 878 -27.56 -38.97 -8.73
N ILE A 879 -28.69 -39.54 -8.31
CA ILE A 879 -29.53 -39.03 -7.21
C ILE A 879 -29.02 -39.67 -5.90
N THR A 880 -28.65 -38.88 -4.90
CA THR A 880 -28.34 -39.40 -3.55
C THR A 880 -29.62 -39.66 -2.78
N ASP A 881 -30.02 -40.92 -2.69
CA ASP A 881 -30.92 -41.41 -1.63
C ASP A 881 -30.09 -41.62 -0.34
N PRO A 882 -30.68 -41.53 0.88
CA PRO A 882 -29.95 -41.82 2.11
C PRO A 882 -29.45 -43.26 2.10
N ILE A 883 -28.13 -43.43 1.98
CA ILE A 883 -27.48 -44.73 1.80
C ILE A 883 -27.73 -45.62 3.02
N ASN A 884 -28.42 -46.74 2.81
CA ASN A 884 -28.46 -47.85 3.77
C ASN A 884 -27.18 -48.70 3.59
N PRO A 885 -26.30 -48.82 4.59
CA PRO A 885 -25.04 -49.56 4.46
C PRO A 885 -25.22 -51.04 4.07
N LYS A 886 -26.40 -51.65 4.33
CA LYS A 886 -26.73 -53.01 3.86
C LYS A 886 -26.97 -53.12 2.35
N LYS A 887 -27.04 -51.99 1.62
CA LYS A 887 -27.24 -51.91 0.17
C LYS A 887 -25.99 -51.46 -0.62
N ILE A 888 -24.86 -51.16 0.05
CA ILE A 888 -23.61 -50.85 -0.65
C ILE A 888 -23.09 -52.15 -1.23
N ASN A 889 -23.26 -52.34 -2.55
CA ASN A 889 -22.74 -53.51 -3.25
C ASN A 889 -21.21 -53.57 -3.10
N LYS A 890 -20.64 -54.76 -2.87
CA LYS A 890 -19.18 -54.94 -2.79
C LYS A 890 -18.47 -54.40 -4.03
N ASP A 891 -19.14 -54.44 -5.18
CA ASP A 891 -18.61 -54.01 -6.49
C ASP A 891 -18.73 -52.50 -6.76
N SER A 892 -19.15 -51.70 -5.78
CA SER A 892 -19.23 -50.24 -5.92
C SER A 892 -17.85 -49.57 -5.77
N PHE A 893 -17.57 -48.58 -6.62
CA PHE A 893 -16.36 -47.74 -6.53
C PHE A 893 -16.53 -46.71 -5.41
N LYS A 894 -15.70 -46.79 -4.36
CA LYS A 894 -15.81 -45.99 -3.13
C LYS A 894 -14.66 -45.00 -3.06
N PHE A 895 -14.96 -43.72 -2.84
CA PHE A 895 -13.93 -42.69 -2.72
C PHE A 895 -14.21 -41.72 -1.58
N ILE A 896 -13.16 -41.09 -1.06
CA ILE A 896 -13.24 -40.03 -0.05
C ILE A 896 -12.26 -38.91 -0.38
N PHE A 897 -12.67 -37.66 -0.11
CA PHE A 897 -11.74 -36.54 -0.04
C PHE A 897 -11.53 -36.18 1.43
N PHE A 898 -10.28 -35.87 1.77
CA PHE A 898 -9.86 -35.53 3.12
C PHE A 898 -9.22 -34.13 3.15
N ARG A 899 -9.48 -33.40 4.24
CA ARG A 899 -8.89 -32.08 4.53
C ARG A 899 -8.12 -32.15 5.83
N ASP A 900 -6.95 -31.52 5.85
CA ASP A 900 -6.14 -31.35 7.06
C ASP A 900 -7.00 -30.93 8.27
N PRO A 901 -6.91 -31.63 9.42
CA PRO A 901 -7.74 -31.34 10.58
C PRO A 901 -7.63 -29.90 11.09
N MET A 902 -6.44 -29.30 11.10
CA MET A 902 -6.23 -27.94 11.63
C MET A 902 -6.79 -26.89 10.67
N GLU A 903 -6.62 -27.08 9.37
CA GLU A 903 -7.29 -26.23 8.37
C GLU A 903 -8.82 -26.32 8.46
N ARG A 904 -9.35 -27.53 8.74
CA ARG A 904 -10.79 -27.76 8.89
C ARG A 904 -11.34 -27.03 10.12
N ILE A 905 -10.70 -27.14 11.28
CA ILE A 905 -11.12 -26.48 12.52
C ILE A 905 -11.11 -24.96 12.35
N PHE A 906 -10.03 -24.42 11.79
CA PHE A 906 -9.92 -22.98 11.52
C PHE A 906 -10.99 -22.49 10.55
N SER A 907 -11.24 -23.24 9.47
CA SER A 907 -12.30 -22.94 8.52
C SER A 907 -13.69 -23.00 9.15
N GLY A 908 -13.93 -23.97 10.05
CA GLY A 908 -15.18 -24.13 10.79
C GLY A 908 -15.45 -22.94 11.70
N TRP A 909 -14.46 -22.52 12.48
CA TRP A 909 -14.55 -21.31 13.29
C TRP A 909 -14.84 -20.07 12.43
N LYS A 910 -14.03 -19.84 11.39
CA LYS A 910 -14.13 -18.62 10.57
C LYS A 910 -15.47 -18.48 9.85
N ASP A 911 -16.02 -19.55 9.28
CA ASP A 911 -17.26 -19.49 8.51
C ASP A 911 -18.53 -19.71 9.36
N LYS A 912 -18.47 -20.58 10.37
CA LYS A 912 -19.65 -20.97 11.16
C LYS A 912 -19.82 -20.15 12.42
N ILE A 913 -18.72 -19.79 13.08
CA ILE A 913 -18.73 -19.03 14.34
C ILE A 913 -18.52 -17.53 14.05
N ASN A 914 -17.37 -17.17 13.48
CA ASN A 914 -16.94 -15.78 13.31
C ASN A 914 -17.30 -15.15 11.94
N GLY A 915 -18.11 -15.83 11.14
CA GLY A 915 -18.47 -15.38 9.79
C GLY A 915 -19.38 -14.15 9.79
N THR A 916 -19.38 -13.38 8.69
CA THR A 916 -20.20 -12.17 8.50
C THR A 916 -21.69 -12.46 8.28
N VAL A 917 -22.03 -13.70 7.92
CA VAL A 917 -23.41 -14.17 7.82
C VAL A 917 -23.88 -14.64 9.19
N ASP A 918 -25.03 -14.14 9.64
CA ASP A 918 -25.63 -14.62 10.89
C ASP A 918 -26.21 -16.02 10.67
N ARG A 919 -25.66 -17.00 11.37
CA ARG A 919 -26.08 -18.41 11.28
C ARG A 919 -26.59 -18.81 12.67
N GLU A 920 -27.87 -18.55 12.92
CA GLU A 920 -28.51 -18.65 14.25
C GLU A 920 -28.16 -19.95 14.99
N MET A 921 -28.17 -21.10 14.30
CA MET A 921 -27.85 -22.39 14.91
C MET A 921 -26.48 -22.43 15.61
N TYR A 922 -25.45 -21.81 15.03
CA TYR A 922 -24.07 -21.85 15.53
C TYR A 922 -23.81 -20.81 16.62
N TYR A 923 -24.62 -19.74 16.61
CA TYR A 923 -24.63 -18.77 17.68
C TYR A 923 -25.34 -19.32 18.91
N GLU A 924 -26.53 -19.91 18.75
CA GLU A 924 -27.25 -20.58 19.84
C GLU A 924 -26.42 -21.71 20.47
N TYR A 925 -25.79 -22.55 19.63
CA TYR A 925 -24.79 -23.52 20.08
C TYR A 925 -23.77 -23.82 18.96
N PRO A 926 -22.46 -23.65 19.20
CA PRO A 926 -21.82 -23.50 20.51
C PRO A 926 -21.55 -22.06 20.98
N GLY A 927 -21.86 -21.04 20.18
CA GLY A 927 -21.46 -19.65 20.43
C GLY A 927 -21.74 -19.13 21.84
N LYS A 928 -23.00 -19.19 22.29
CA LYS A 928 -23.41 -18.75 23.63
C LYS A 928 -22.78 -19.58 24.76
N ASP A 929 -22.59 -20.90 24.56
CA ASP A 929 -21.94 -21.77 25.55
C ASP A 929 -20.47 -21.37 25.74
N ILE A 930 -19.75 -21.12 24.64
CA ILE A 930 -18.36 -20.66 24.66
C ILE A 930 -18.27 -19.32 25.38
N ILE A 931 -19.12 -18.35 25.01
CA ILE A 931 -19.13 -17.03 25.64
C ILE A 931 -19.42 -17.16 27.15
N ARG A 932 -20.48 -17.90 27.53
CA ARG A 932 -20.86 -18.07 28.94
C ARG A 932 -19.72 -18.63 29.76
N LYS A 933 -19.02 -19.67 29.26
CA LYS A 933 -17.90 -20.32 29.97
C LYS A 933 -16.65 -19.46 30.03
N GLU A 934 -16.28 -18.81 28.93
CA GLU A 934 -15.04 -18.02 28.86
C GLU A 934 -15.16 -16.69 29.61
N PHE A 935 -16.34 -16.07 29.61
CA PHE A 935 -16.61 -14.84 30.36
C PHE A 935 -17.20 -15.10 31.75
N LYS A 936 -17.36 -16.36 32.16
CA LYS A 936 -17.91 -16.78 33.47
C LYS A 936 -19.26 -16.12 33.80
N LEU A 937 -20.14 -16.04 32.80
CA LEU A 937 -21.47 -15.44 32.96
C LEU A 937 -22.38 -16.36 33.80
N ALA A 938 -23.29 -15.75 34.56
CA ALA A 938 -24.28 -16.49 35.36
C ALA A 938 -25.22 -17.34 34.47
N GLU A 939 -25.80 -18.40 35.03
CA GLU A 939 -26.69 -19.30 34.27
C GLU A 939 -27.94 -18.60 33.75
N ASP A 940 -28.44 -17.61 34.50
CA ASP A 940 -29.61 -16.78 34.18
C ASP A 940 -29.28 -15.60 33.24
N PHE A 941 -28.04 -15.45 32.79
CA PHE A 941 -27.67 -14.42 31.83
C PHE A 941 -28.40 -14.61 30.50
N GLU A 942 -29.24 -13.63 30.14
CA GLU A 942 -29.98 -13.59 28.88
C GLU A 942 -29.08 -13.11 27.74
N PHE A 943 -28.81 -14.02 26.80
CA PHE A 943 -28.09 -13.68 25.59
C PHE A 943 -28.98 -12.96 24.57
N PRO A 944 -28.44 -12.00 23.81
CA PRO A 944 -29.12 -11.44 22.64
C PRO A 944 -29.58 -12.52 21.67
N LYS A 945 -30.66 -12.24 20.93
CA LYS A 945 -31.23 -13.20 19.97
C LYS A 945 -30.36 -13.38 18.73
N LYS A 946 -29.62 -12.34 18.32
CA LYS A 946 -28.77 -12.37 17.13
C LYS A 946 -27.29 -12.34 17.51
N LYS A 947 -26.46 -13.02 16.71
CA LYS A 947 -25.01 -13.08 16.93
C LYS A 947 -24.36 -11.70 16.84
N MET A 948 -24.80 -10.90 15.88
CA MET A 948 -24.28 -9.55 15.68
C MET A 948 -24.56 -8.63 16.87
N GLU A 949 -25.68 -8.84 17.57
CA GLU A 949 -26.02 -8.07 18.79
C GLU A 949 -25.09 -8.46 19.95
N ALA A 950 -24.81 -9.75 20.15
CA ALA A 950 -23.83 -10.20 21.14
C ALA A 950 -22.41 -9.71 20.83
N HIS A 951 -21.99 -9.77 19.55
CA HIS A 951 -20.70 -9.23 19.13
C HIS A 951 -20.61 -7.72 19.41
N ALA A 952 -21.68 -6.97 19.16
CA ALA A 952 -21.75 -5.53 19.46
C ALA A 952 -21.64 -5.24 20.97
N MET A 953 -22.01 -6.19 21.82
CA MET A 953 -21.85 -6.13 23.28
C MET A 953 -20.47 -6.60 23.77
N GLY A 954 -19.54 -6.89 22.86
CA GLY A 954 -18.20 -7.39 23.20
C GLY A 954 -18.13 -8.90 23.45
N TYR A 955 -19.24 -9.62 23.26
CA TYR A 955 -19.30 -11.07 23.38
C TYR A 955 -19.04 -11.73 22.02
N PHE A 956 -17.77 -11.98 21.72
CA PHE A 956 -17.34 -12.69 20.53
C PHE A 956 -16.56 -13.96 20.90
N VAL A 957 -16.46 -14.88 19.95
CA VAL A 957 -15.71 -16.13 20.12
C VAL A 957 -14.43 -16.07 19.29
N SER A 958 -13.29 -15.88 19.95
CA SER A 958 -11.98 -16.00 19.29
C SER A 958 -11.68 -17.45 18.90
N PHE A 959 -10.68 -17.64 18.03
CA PHE A 959 -10.25 -18.98 17.65
C PHE A 959 -9.76 -19.79 18.86
N GLN A 960 -9.02 -19.15 19.77
CA GLN A 960 -8.46 -19.80 20.96
C GLN A 960 -9.57 -20.22 21.94
N MET A 961 -10.61 -19.39 22.11
CA MET A 961 -11.78 -19.73 22.92
C MET A 961 -12.52 -20.95 22.34
N PHE A 962 -12.73 -20.95 21.02
CA PHE A 962 -13.33 -22.08 20.31
C PHE A 962 -12.49 -23.36 20.42
N ALA A 963 -11.17 -23.25 20.22
CA ALA A 963 -10.24 -24.38 20.33
C ALA A 963 -10.23 -24.99 21.74
N ARG A 964 -10.18 -24.16 22.79
CA ARG A 964 -10.30 -24.63 24.18
C ARG A 964 -11.64 -25.31 24.44
N TRP A 965 -12.71 -24.75 23.90
CA TRP A 965 -14.03 -25.34 24.03
C TRP A 965 -14.12 -26.73 23.38
N LEU A 966 -13.53 -26.93 22.20
CA LEU A 966 -13.50 -28.24 21.52
C LEU A 966 -12.84 -29.34 22.35
N VAL A 967 -11.81 -28.98 23.12
CA VAL A 967 -11.05 -29.89 23.98
C VAL A 967 -11.80 -30.26 25.27
N ARG A 968 -12.76 -29.44 25.69
CA ARG A 968 -13.59 -29.70 26.87
C ARG A 968 -14.77 -30.61 26.52
N ASP A 969 -15.16 -31.48 27.45
CA ASP A 969 -16.41 -32.26 27.44
C ASP A 969 -16.71 -33.03 26.14
N GLU A 970 -15.67 -33.45 25.40
CA GLU A 970 -15.78 -34.06 24.08
C GLU A 970 -16.57 -33.23 23.04
N ASN A 971 -16.61 -31.90 23.21
CA ASN A 971 -17.37 -30.97 22.35
C ASN A 971 -16.99 -31.05 20.87
N TYR A 972 -15.79 -31.53 20.54
CA TYR A 972 -15.39 -31.81 19.16
C TYR A 972 -16.36 -32.76 18.45
N LYS A 973 -17.08 -33.65 19.16
CA LYS A 973 -18.06 -34.58 18.56
C LYS A 973 -19.38 -33.91 18.16
N SER A 974 -19.64 -32.68 18.61
CA SER A 974 -20.95 -32.02 18.51
C SER A 974 -21.36 -31.60 17.10
N ASN A 975 -20.42 -31.48 16.15
CA ASN A 975 -20.72 -30.97 14.82
C ASN A 975 -19.80 -31.54 13.74
N ILE A 976 -20.36 -31.76 12.55
CA ILE A 976 -19.65 -32.29 11.38
C ILE A 976 -18.46 -31.43 10.91
N HIS A 977 -18.43 -30.13 11.22
CA HIS A 977 -17.36 -29.22 10.78
C HIS A 977 -16.08 -29.34 11.60
N TRP A 978 -16.13 -29.91 12.80
CA TRP A 978 -14.98 -30.04 13.70
C TRP A 978 -14.98 -31.36 14.48
N ASN A 979 -15.67 -32.38 13.98
CA ASN A 979 -15.57 -33.72 14.53
C ASN A 979 -14.53 -34.57 13.78
N THR A 980 -13.92 -35.53 14.47
CA THR A 980 -12.95 -36.45 13.87
C THR A 980 -13.62 -37.33 12.82
N VAL A 981 -12.90 -37.84 11.81
CA VAL A 981 -13.48 -38.71 10.77
C VAL A 981 -14.12 -39.95 11.41
N GLN A 982 -13.41 -40.61 12.32
CA GLN A 982 -13.91 -41.77 13.05
C GLN A 982 -15.16 -41.48 13.90
N SER A 983 -15.30 -40.28 14.47
CA SER A 983 -16.50 -39.95 15.27
C SER A 983 -17.77 -39.80 14.41
N SER A 984 -17.63 -39.56 13.11
CA SER A 984 -18.78 -39.49 12.18
C SER A 984 -19.09 -40.81 11.50
N CYS A 985 -18.09 -41.68 11.33
CA CYS A 985 -18.24 -42.93 10.61
C CYS A 985 -17.10 -43.90 10.95
N ASP A 986 -17.39 -45.20 10.99
CA ASP A 986 -16.35 -46.24 11.03
C ASP A 986 -15.69 -46.36 9.66
N ILE A 987 -14.57 -45.66 9.48
CA ILE A 987 -13.84 -45.63 8.20
C ILE A 987 -13.40 -47.04 7.79
N CYS A 988 -12.94 -47.86 8.73
CA CYS A 988 -12.42 -49.20 8.46
C CYS A 988 -13.50 -50.22 8.06
N ALA A 989 -14.78 -49.83 8.10
CA ALA A 989 -15.87 -50.60 7.50
C ALA A 989 -15.90 -50.52 5.96
N PHE A 990 -15.08 -49.64 5.34
CA PHE A 990 -15.05 -49.42 3.89
C PHE A 990 -13.66 -49.73 3.30
N ASP A 991 -13.61 -50.45 2.20
CA ASP A 991 -12.40 -50.52 1.36
C ASP A 991 -12.51 -49.44 0.29
N PHE A 992 -11.84 -48.30 0.50
CA PHE A 992 -11.85 -47.20 -0.45
C PHE A 992 -10.99 -47.54 -1.67
N ASP A 993 -11.52 -47.27 -2.85
CA ASP A 993 -10.81 -47.36 -4.13
C ASP A 993 -9.99 -46.10 -4.41
N PHE A 994 -10.34 -44.96 -3.78
CA PHE A 994 -9.67 -43.67 -3.97
C PHE A 994 -9.74 -42.75 -2.74
N ILE A 995 -8.61 -42.14 -2.34
CA ILE A 995 -8.50 -41.16 -1.23
C ILE A 995 -7.83 -39.87 -1.72
N GLY A 996 -8.62 -38.84 -2.01
CA GLY A 996 -8.12 -37.53 -2.46
C GLY A 996 -7.85 -36.55 -1.32
N LEU A 997 -6.99 -35.56 -1.56
CA LEU A 997 -6.76 -34.44 -0.65
C LEU A 997 -7.41 -33.16 -1.18
N ILE A 998 -8.14 -32.42 -0.33
CA ILE A 998 -8.74 -31.12 -0.70
C ILE A 998 -7.69 -30.14 -1.23
N VAL A 999 -6.51 -30.13 -0.62
CA VAL A 999 -5.43 -29.21 -1.00
C VAL A 999 -4.86 -29.51 -2.39
N GLU A 1000 -5.08 -30.72 -2.91
CA GLU A 1000 -4.66 -31.18 -4.24
C GLU A 1000 -5.88 -31.53 -5.11
N MET A 1001 -7.03 -30.93 -4.81
CA MET A 1001 -8.32 -31.33 -5.35
C MET A 1001 -8.40 -31.29 -6.88
N GLU A 1002 -7.76 -30.33 -7.56
CA GLU A 1002 -7.74 -30.29 -9.03
C GLU A 1002 -7.07 -31.56 -9.60
N ARG A 1003 -5.92 -31.92 -9.03
CA ARG A 1003 -5.14 -33.09 -9.44
C ARG A 1003 -5.88 -34.38 -9.12
N ASP A 1004 -6.40 -34.49 -7.90
CA ASP A 1004 -7.03 -35.71 -7.40
C ASP A 1004 -8.43 -35.91 -8.01
N MET A 1005 -9.19 -34.84 -8.28
CA MET A 1005 -10.46 -34.93 -8.99
C MET A 1005 -10.28 -35.40 -10.44
N ARG A 1006 -9.30 -34.85 -11.18
CA ARG A 1006 -9.00 -35.35 -12.54
C ARG A 1006 -8.62 -36.82 -12.55
N ARG A 1007 -7.91 -37.27 -11.51
CA ARG A 1007 -7.54 -38.68 -11.36
C ARG A 1007 -8.77 -39.55 -11.06
N LEU A 1008 -9.62 -39.14 -10.13
CA LEU A 1008 -10.87 -39.82 -9.80
C LEU A 1008 -11.79 -39.97 -11.02
N MET A 1009 -11.99 -38.90 -11.79
CA MET A 1009 -12.83 -38.92 -12.99
C MET A 1009 -12.32 -39.90 -14.05
N LYS A 1010 -10.99 -40.01 -14.19
CA LYS A 1010 -10.35 -40.99 -15.08
C LYS A 1010 -10.62 -42.43 -14.63
N GLU A 1011 -10.56 -42.72 -13.32
CA GLU A 1011 -10.87 -44.05 -12.76
C GLU A 1011 -12.35 -44.41 -12.90
N LEU A 1012 -13.24 -43.42 -12.72
CA LEU A 1012 -14.69 -43.58 -12.91
C LEU A 1012 -15.12 -43.67 -14.38
N LYS A 1013 -14.19 -43.45 -15.33
CA LYS A 1013 -14.45 -43.44 -16.78
C LYS A 1013 -15.53 -42.44 -17.21
N VAL A 1014 -15.68 -41.35 -16.46
CA VAL A 1014 -16.58 -40.24 -16.78
C VAL A 1014 -15.78 -39.14 -17.46
N GLU A 1015 -16.40 -38.42 -18.39
CA GLU A 1015 -15.76 -37.32 -19.12
C GLU A 1015 -15.20 -36.28 -18.13
N SER A 1016 -13.94 -35.88 -18.30
CA SER A 1016 -13.28 -35.01 -17.33
C SER A 1016 -13.87 -33.60 -17.40
N PRO A 1017 -14.33 -33.03 -16.27
CA PRO A 1017 -14.87 -31.67 -16.25
C PRO A 1017 -13.81 -30.68 -16.71
N THR A 1018 -14.26 -29.62 -17.39
CA THR A 1018 -13.40 -28.55 -17.85
C THR A 1018 -12.70 -27.87 -16.68
N TYR A 1019 -11.53 -27.27 -16.95
CA TYR A 1019 -10.79 -26.52 -15.94
C TYR A 1019 -11.66 -25.48 -15.23
N ASP A 1020 -12.58 -24.83 -15.96
CA ASP A 1020 -13.47 -23.81 -15.42
C ASP A 1020 -14.58 -24.37 -14.53
N GLU A 1021 -15.08 -25.58 -14.80
CA GLU A 1021 -16.04 -26.29 -13.93
C GLU A 1021 -15.38 -26.71 -12.61
N ILE A 1022 -14.16 -27.25 -12.68
CA ILE A 1022 -13.35 -27.58 -11.48
C ILE A 1022 -13.05 -26.31 -10.69
N LYS A 1023 -12.73 -25.21 -11.35
CA LYS A 1023 -12.41 -23.91 -10.73
C LYS A 1023 -13.62 -23.26 -10.08
N LYS A 1024 -14.82 -23.33 -10.67
CA LYS A 1024 -16.07 -22.83 -10.06
C LYS A 1024 -16.44 -23.61 -8.80
N GLY A 1025 -16.38 -24.94 -8.83
CA GLY A 1025 -16.55 -25.78 -7.64
C GLY A 1025 -15.52 -25.47 -6.56
N PHE A 1026 -14.26 -25.26 -6.96
CA PHE A 1026 -13.15 -24.91 -6.06
C PHE A 1026 -13.32 -23.55 -5.38
N GLN A 1027 -13.78 -22.51 -6.09
CA GLN A 1027 -14.02 -21.19 -5.49
C GLN A 1027 -15.09 -21.25 -4.38
N SER A 1028 -16.09 -22.12 -4.51
CA SER A 1028 -17.16 -22.29 -3.54
C SER A 1028 -16.78 -23.15 -2.32
N ALA A 1029 -15.75 -23.99 -2.43
CA ALA A 1029 -15.31 -24.88 -1.36
C ALA A 1029 -13.98 -24.49 -0.69
N ASN A 1030 -13.17 -23.70 -1.40
CA ASN A 1030 -11.83 -23.27 -1.01
C ASN A 1030 -11.64 -21.75 -1.06
N ALA A 1031 -12.72 -20.97 -0.88
CA ALA A 1031 -12.66 -19.51 -0.73
C ALA A 1031 -11.66 -19.01 0.33
N HIS A 1032 -11.09 -19.91 1.15
CA HIS A 1032 -10.15 -19.61 2.22
C HIS A 1032 -8.84 -20.40 2.20
N SER A 1033 -8.46 -21.12 1.13
CA SER A 1033 -7.17 -21.83 1.03
C SER A 1033 -6.23 -21.15 0.03
N THR A 1034 -5.58 -20.07 0.46
CA THR A 1034 -4.47 -19.42 -0.27
C THR A 1034 -3.18 -19.61 0.53
N LYS A 1035 -2.01 -19.35 -0.07
CA LYS A 1035 -0.71 -19.38 0.65
C LYS A 1035 -0.72 -18.47 1.89
N ASN A 1036 -1.48 -17.36 1.84
CA ASN A 1036 -1.72 -16.44 2.96
C ASN A 1036 -2.59 -17.07 4.08
N SER A 1037 -3.40 -18.08 3.77
CA SER A 1037 -4.26 -18.75 4.75
C SER A 1037 -3.49 -19.70 5.65
N LYS A 1038 -2.48 -20.41 5.12
CA LYS A 1038 -1.62 -21.28 5.95
C LYS A 1038 -0.77 -20.49 6.94
N LEU A 1039 -0.28 -19.32 6.52
CA LEU A 1039 0.43 -18.40 7.40
C LEU A 1039 -0.49 -17.92 8.55
N LYS A 1040 -1.71 -17.48 8.22
CA LYS A 1040 -2.72 -17.06 9.20
C LYS A 1040 -3.19 -18.18 10.13
N ILE A 1041 -3.32 -19.41 9.61
CA ILE A 1041 -3.61 -20.59 10.42
C ILE A 1041 -2.50 -20.79 11.45
N ASN A 1042 -1.25 -20.82 10.99
CA ASN A 1042 -0.09 -20.99 11.88
C ASN A 1042 0.01 -19.88 12.94
N GLU A 1043 -0.27 -18.63 12.58
CA GLU A 1043 -0.32 -17.50 13.52
C GLU A 1043 -1.38 -17.70 14.63
N GLU A 1044 -2.58 -18.16 14.27
CA GLU A 1044 -3.67 -18.36 15.24
C GLU A 1044 -3.41 -19.55 16.18
N PHE A 1045 -2.80 -20.62 15.68
CA PHE A 1045 -2.32 -21.74 16.50
C PHE A 1045 -1.10 -21.37 17.34
N ALA A 1046 -0.19 -20.51 16.86
CA ALA A 1046 0.96 -20.03 17.62
C ALA A 1046 0.55 -19.21 18.86
N ARG A 1047 -0.60 -18.55 18.83
CA ARG A 1047 -1.18 -17.82 19.97
C ARG A 1047 -1.77 -18.72 21.07
N MET A 1048 -1.91 -20.02 20.82
CA MET A 1048 -2.32 -20.98 21.85
C MET A 1048 -1.13 -21.37 22.73
N THR A 1049 -1.38 -21.90 23.93
CA THR A 1049 -0.33 -22.55 24.72
C THR A 1049 0.05 -23.90 24.13
N GLU A 1050 1.26 -24.37 24.43
CA GLU A 1050 1.75 -25.68 23.99
C GLU A 1050 0.82 -26.82 24.44
N ILE A 1051 0.33 -26.75 25.68
CA ILE A 1051 -0.61 -27.73 26.25
C ILE A 1051 -1.94 -27.73 25.50
N GLU A 1052 -2.47 -26.56 25.14
CA GLU A 1052 -3.72 -26.47 24.38
C GLU A 1052 -3.55 -27.02 22.95
N ARG A 1053 -2.41 -26.76 22.31
CA ARG A 1053 -2.09 -27.33 20.99
C ARG A 1053 -1.98 -28.86 21.05
N ALA A 1054 -1.26 -29.39 22.03
CA ALA A 1054 -1.08 -30.83 22.21
C ALA A 1054 -2.42 -31.56 22.41
N LYS A 1055 -3.26 -31.04 23.31
CA LYS A 1055 -4.60 -31.62 23.55
C LYS A 1055 -5.51 -31.54 22.32
N LEU A 1056 -5.42 -30.47 21.55
CA LEU A 1056 -6.21 -30.34 20.34
C LEU A 1056 -5.73 -31.31 19.25
N VAL A 1057 -4.43 -31.54 19.11
CA VAL A 1057 -3.85 -32.50 18.15
C VAL A 1057 -4.16 -33.94 18.55
N GLU A 1058 -4.12 -34.26 19.84
CA GLU A 1058 -4.49 -35.57 20.39
C GLU A 1058 -5.89 -36.00 19.97
N ILE A 1059 -6.86 -35.08 19.91
CA ILE A 1059 -8.23 -35.36 19.44
C ILE A 1059 -8.25 -35.89 18.00
N TYR A 1060 -7.37 -35.38 17.12
CA TYR A 1060 -7.36 -35.72 15.69
C TYR A 1060 -6.20 -36.65 15.31
N ILE A 1061 -5.51 -37.25 16.29
CA ILE A 1061 -4.32 -38.08 16.01
C ILE A 1061 -4.64 -39.25 15.09
N ASP A 1062 -5.81 -39.87 15.28
CA ASP A 1062 -6.30 -40.97 14.45
C ASP A 1062 -6.64 -40.52 13.03
N ASP A 1063 -7.10 -39.27 12.85
CA ASP A 1063 -7.32 -38.67 11.52
C ASP A 1063 -5.98 -38.51 10.78
N TYR A 1064 -4.90 -38.09 11.47
CA TYR A 1064 -3.57 -38.01 10.86
C TYR A 1064 -3.00 -39.39 10.53
N ALA A 1065 -3.16 -40.36 11.44
CA ALA A 1065 -2.66 -41.72 11.29
C ALA A 1065 -3.35 -42.47 10.14
N ALA A 1066 -4.69 -42.41 10.08
CA ALA A 1066 -5.47 -43.13 9.07
C ALA A 1066 -5.19 -42.67 7.64
N PHE A 1067 -4.80 -41.40 7.44
CA PHE A 1067 -4.56 -40.80 6.13
C PHE A 1067 -3.09 -40.42 5.89
N GLY A 1068 -2.16 -40.85 6.74
CA GLY A 1068 -0.72 -40.66 6.55
C GLY A 1068 -0.28 -39.20 6.39
N LEU A 1069 -0.97 -38.28 7.07
CA LEU A 1069 -0.65 -36.86 7.01
C LEU A 1069 0.42 -36.48 8.05
N PRO A 1070 1.30 -35.51 7.73
CA PRO A 1070 2.27 -35.04 8.71
C PRO A 1070 1.54 -34.31 9.85
N ILE A 1071 1.90 -34.65 11.09
CA ILE A 1071 1.51 -33.85 12.25
C ILE A 1071 2.14 -32.46 12.09
N PRO A 1072 1.38 -31.37 12.31
CA PRO A 1072 1.90 -30.01 12.17
C PRO A 1072 3.13 -29.77 13.06
N ASP A 1073 4.10 -28.99 12.55
CA ASP A 1073 5.38 -28.77 13.25
C ASP A 1073 5.22 -28.04 14.59
N PHE A 1074 4.14 -27.27 14.78
CA PHE A 1074 3.81 -26.62 16.06
C PHE A 1074 3.30 -27.59 17.16
N ALA A 1075 3.07 -28.85 16.80
CA ALA A 1075 2.57 -29.93 17.65
C ALA A 1075 3.58 -31.05 17.88
N LYS A 1076 4.73 -30.99 17.20
CA LYS A 1076 5.93 -31.77 17.50
C LYS A 1076 6.73 -31.03 18.55
#